data_AF-A0A9D2K3S3-F1
#
_entry.id   AF-A0A9D2K3S3-F1
#
_cell.length_a   1.000
_cell.length_b   1.000
_cell.length_c   1.000
_cell.angle_alpha   90.00
_cell.angle_beta   90.00
_cell.angle_gamma   90.00
#
_symmetry.space_group_name_H-M   'P 1'
#
loop_
_entity.id
_entity.type
_entity.pdbx_description
1 polymer ?
#
loop_
_entity_poly.entity_id
_entity_poly.type
_entity_poly.pdbx_seq_one_letter_code
_entity_poly.pdbx_strand_id
1 'polypeptide(L)'
;MKKTKLLAVLMLLVVMVVGASIGVFANGQDNTGNGDSWTVSKSKTAERVAADQWDVTLSLPAADVKTKADVVLVADVSSSMKDEDIAEAKAAVEELCDILAAKTNVDVKVGIVTFDKTAHNLTDGLVSVADAKAAAENIEASNDTNMMAGLMAGKAMLDADTDVAAEDKYMVLLSDGIPIYWMEDGEPHSKTLIRYAQDGTTELGRGPAGSEPEGSLPDASQVKEIETILGWTDWDVDSDEWKQISDTGENINSDCLHTNIEKSIYKTATYLQDNIFNKYNLVTVAYGVDKYENNAVYTYGEKFCDWIGKYSDYYAKVSKAGYGGETGDLSDAFDSIANEVINLLGAGSRVVDTMGDNVDLVVNEQDVADTFTLTEKIGEEAAVTLEGTYDAESKTITYSDNEGNDLYTIVLGDNSYTWNINKAITKNDKVTLTYTVALKGSEGGVFTADITEEPTVFENTVDANQSAILNAKDTQGNPSATDDPFEKPQLSYETGVLKVSHAYFEGTPDDLKTLDLPADTYSKAMITDFSEVKYSPDQLGAPIDSDTLAENRFALYRIVVVYPKDSGLENQTFETAEAFNEAVKDGIVAKTGLTKVTYIYNSLPRLNKGDHFSYIIGYPDGTVRPQGQITRAEVAAIFFRLLEDDSRMAYWDEGAAYSDIKAEDWYSTEVATLVKAGIITGYPDGTFRGDNPITRAELATIATRFDKLTEGDASFSDIDGHWAEDYIIFAATKGWVNGYPDGTFKPDQMITRAETMMLINNVLERLVLPAGLGDFEGMVVWPDNVLKSVDEDGQPDPWYYTAVQEATNSHLYQREEGQVYETWTKIEPAKDWNALEKEWSEQVKQIQINLFAY
;
A
#
# COMPACT_ATOMS: atom_id res chain seq x y z
N MET A 1 16.97 -23.57 -32.58
CA MET A 1 18.29 -23.17 -33.13
C MET A 1 18.25 -21.67 -33.44
N LYS A 2 19.39 -20.97 -33.42
CA LYS A 2 19.54 -19.56 -32.94
C LYS A 2 19.39 -19.52 -31.40
N LYS A 3 20.26 -18.95 -30.54
CA LYS A 3 21.49 -18.11 -30.67
C LYS A 3 21.25 -16.78 -31.41
N THR A 4 21.50 -15.61 -30.81
CA THR A 4 22.83 -15.17 -30.33
C THR A 4 22.74 -13.96 -29.37
N LYS A 5 23.50 -13.99 -28.25
CA LYS A 5 24.30 -12.95 -27.51
C LYS A 5 23.89 -11.45 -27.56
N LEU A 6 24.22 -10.56 -26.59
CA LEU A 6 25.04 -10.57 -25.33
C LEU A 6 24.36 -9.56 -24.33
N LEU A 7 24.89 -8.92 -23.27
CA LEU A 7 26.17 -8.73 -22.51
C LEU A 7 25.69 -8.41 -21.05
N ALA A 8 26.14 -9.01 -19.94
CA ALA A 8 27.42 -8.86 -19.20
C ALA A 8 27.70 -7.39 -18.77
N VAL A 9 28.01 -7.04 -17.51
CA VAL A 9 29.25 -7.25 -16.69
C VAL A 9 28.98 -6.60 -15.30
N LEU A 10 29.34 -7.08 -14.09
CA LEU A 10 29.97 -8.31 -13.57
C LEU A 10 29.72 -8.49 -12.03
N MET A 11 30.08 -9.67 -11.50
CA MET A 11 30.68 -10.05 -10.18
C MET A 11 30.89 -9.00 -9.05
N LEU A 12 30.86 -9.37 -7.76
CA LEU A 12 31.62 -10.48 -7.14
C LEU A 12 30.89 -11.38 -6.11
N LEU A 13 31.50 -12.56 -5.90
CA LEU A 13 31.05 -13.72 -5.12
C LEU A 13 32.28 -14.26 -4.36
N VAL A 14 32.14 -14.75 -3.11
CA VAL A 14 33.08 -15.63 -2.37
C VAL A 14 32.51 -15.88 -0.94
N VAL A 15 32.47 -17.09 -0.36
CA VAL A 15 32.65 -18.46 -0.86
C VAL A 15 31.91 -19.45 0.07
N MET A 16 31.41 -20.57 -0.44
CA MET A 16 30.99 -21.70 0.41
C MET A 16 32.20 -22.57 0.78
N VAL A 17 32.33 -22.96 2.05
CA VAL A 17 33.15 -24.10 2.47
C VAL A 17 32.27 -25.08 3.23
N VAL A 18 32.07 -26.27 2.66
CA VAL A 18 31.41 -27.38 3.36
C VAL A 18 32.40 -27.95 4.36
N GLY A 19 32.02 -27.99 5.64
CA GLY A 19 32.80 -28.56 6.72
C GLY A 19 31.93 -29.45 7.60
N ALA A 20 31.78 -30.72 7.24
CA ALA A 20 31.23 -31.71 8.14
C ALA A 20 32.15 -31.88 9.37
N SER A 21 31.58 -31.94 10.57
CA SER A 21 32.30 -32.22 11.82
C SER A 21 31.36 -32.97 12.75
N ILE A 22 31.83 -34.11 13.26
CA ILE A 22 31.01 -35.06 14.00
C ILE A 22 31.01 -34.72 15.49
N GLY A 23 29.80 -34.54 16.04
CA GLY A 23 29.38 -34.90 17.39
C GLY A 23 30.25 -34.50 18.59
N VAL A 24 29.74 -33.58 19.41
CA VAL A 24 29.72 -33.75 20.87
C VAL A 24 28.32 -33.39 21.36
N PHE A 25 27.56 -34.37 21.85
CA PHE A 25 26.35 -34.10 22.63
C PHE A 25 26.75 -33.67 24.04
N ALA A 26 26.11 -32.62 24.55
CA ALA A 26 26.22 -32.18 25.94
C ALA A 26 24.84 -31.72 26.41
N ASN A 27 24.31 -32.37 27.44
CA ASN A 27 22.95 -32.11 27.93
C ASN A 27 22.84 -30.74 28.63
N GLY A 28 21.67 -30.12 28.49
CA GLY A 28 21.20 -29.05 29.38
C GLY A 28 21.38 -27.64 28.83
N GLN A 29 20.38 -27.17 28.09
CA GLN A 29 19.98 -25.76 28.05
C GLN A 29 18.45 -25.66 28.08
N ASP A 30 17.97 -24.50 28.50
CA ASP A 30 16.59 -24.24 28.90
C ASP A 30 15.56 -24.38 27.77
N ASN A 31 14.34 -24.73 28.16
CA ASN A 31 13.17 -24.69 27.28
C ASN A 31 12.73 -23.24 27.06
N THR A 32 13.48 -22.48 26.26
CA THR A 32 13.08 -21.14 25.79
C THR A 32 12.17 -21.29 24.59
N GLY A 33 10.91 -20.84 24.74
CA GLY A 33 9.83 -21.13 23.79
C GLY A 33 10.18 -20.85 22.33
N ASN A 34 9.89 -21.83 21.47
CA ASN A 34 10.01 -21.68 20.02
C ASN A 34 8.81 -20.85 19.53
N GLY A 35 8.96 -19.53 19.50
CA GLY A 35 7.95 -18.61 19.01
C GLY A 35 7.77 -18.73 17.50
N ASP A 36 7.01 -19.73 17.05
CA ASP A 36 6.63 -19.89 15.65
C ASP A 36 5.64 -18.79 15.24
N SER A 37 5.69 -18.37 13.98
CA SER A 37 4.86 -17.30 13.44
C SER A 37 3.55 -17.86 12.87
N TRP A 38 2.44 -17.73 13.62
CA TRP A 38 1.09 -18.00 13.09
C TRP A 38 0.37 -16.69 12.70
N THR A 39 -0.50 -16.78 11.68
CA THR A 39 -1.31 -15.65 11.19
C THR A 39 -2.72 -15.74 11.74
N VAL A 40 -3.23 -14.66 12.33
CA VAL A 40 -4.57 -14.65 12.94
C VAL A 40 -5.62 -14.20 11.92
N SER A 41 -6.72 -14.96 11.82
CA SER A 41 -7.90 -14.57 11.06
C SER A 41 -8.47 -13.27 11.63
N LYS A 42 -8.48 -12.20 10.84
CA LYS A 42 -8.92 -10.86 11.22
C LYS A 42 -9.33 -10.04 10.00
N SER A 43 -10.19 -9.05 10.16
CA SER A 43 -10.53 -8.10 9.10
C SER A 43 -10.66 -6.69 9.64
N LYS A 44 -10.52 -5.72 8.74
CA LYS A 44 -10.83 -4.31 8.99
C LYS A 44 -11.59 -3.75 7.80
N THR A 45 -12.79 -3.25 8.02
CA THR A 45 -13.71 -2.73 7.00
C THR A 45 -14.15 -1.32 7.34
N ALA A 46 -14.68 -0.57 6.37
CA ALA A 46 -15.27 0.73 6.59
C ALA A 46 -16.56 0.90 5.76
N GLU A 47 -17.63 1.39 6.39
CA GLU A 47 -18.93 1.67 5.75
C GLU A 47 -19.26 3.17 5.88
N ARG A 48 -19.73 3.80 4.79
CA ARG A 48 -19.99 5.26 4.77
C ARG A 48 -21.32 5.57 5.46
N VAL A 49 -21.26 6.27 6.59
CA VAL A 49 -22.44 6.62 7.41
C VAL A 49 -22.90 8.07 7.23
N ALA A 50 -22.02 8.97 6.80
CA ALA A 50 -22.36 10.35 6.46
C ALA A 50 -21.64 10.85 5.20
N ALA A 51 -21.79 12.14 4.89
CA ALA A 51 -21.12 12.80 3.78
C ALA A 51 -19.58 12.65 3.80
N ASP A 52 -19.04 12.64 5.01
CA ASP A 52 -17.63 12.76 5.36
C ASP A 52 -17.26 11.88 6.55
N GLN A 53 -18.12 10.91 6.91
CA GLN A 53 -17.90 9.96 8.00
C GLN A 53 -18.10 8.51 7.58
N TRP A 54 -17.29 7.61 8.16
CA TRP A 54 -17.35 6.16 7.96
C TRP A 54 -17.22 5.45 9.30
N ASP A 55 -18.05 4.44 9.52
CA ASP A 55 -17.87 3.49 10.61
C ASP A 55 -16.84 2.44 10.21
N VAL A 56 -15.76 2.38 10.96
CA VAL A 56 -14.62 1.49 10.76
C VAL A 56 -14.73 0.34 11.76
N THR A 57 -14.87 -0.88 11.26
CA THR A 57 -15.02 -2.09 12.09
C THR A 57 -13.80 -2.98 11.96
N LEU A 58 -13.19 -3.34 13.09
CA LEU A 58 -12.23 -4.45 13.18
C LEU A 58 -12.99 -5.68 13.67
N SER A 59 -12.73 -6.85 13.09
CA SER A 59 -13.34 -8.13 13.47
C SER A 59 -12.28 -9.19 13.76
N LEU A 60 -12.44 -9.87 14.89
CA LEU A 60 -11.66 -11.04 15.32
C LEU A 60 -12.65 -12.19 15.61
N PRO A 61 -12.78 -13.22 14.74
CA PRO A 61 -12.08 -13.43 13.47
C PRO A 61 -12.62 -12.59 12.31
N ALA A 62 -12.01 -12.73 11.12
CA ALA A 62 -12.28 -11.90 9.94
C ALA A 62 -13.75 -11.85 9.45
N ALA A 63 -14.44 -12.98 9.54
CA ALA A 63 -15.76 -13.21 8.97
C ALA A 63 -16.38 -14.45 9.64
N ASP A 64 -17.66 -14.71 9.38
CA ASP A 64 -18.36 -15.95 9.81
C ASP A 64 -17.97 -17.17 8.94
N VAL A 65 -16.70 -17.24 8.54
CA VAL A 65 -16.09 -18.36 7.84
C VAL A 65 -15.74 -19.41 8.89
N LYS A 66 -16.34 -20.60 8.77
CA LYS A 66 -15.92 -21.72 9.62
C LYS A 66 -14.48 -22.07 9.33
N THR A 67 -13.61 -21.94 10.33
CA THR A 67 -12.27 -22.54 10.27
C THR A 67 -12.44 -24.06 10.24
N LYS A 68 -11.63 -24.77 9.46
CA LYS A 68 -11.60 -26.23 9.49
C LYS A 68 -10.64 -26.70 10.58
N ALA A 69 -10.89 -27.86 11.16
CA ALA A 69 -9.90 -28.57 11.98
C ALA A 69 -10.09 -30.08 11.82
N ASP A 70 -9.00 -30.84 11.76
CA ASP A 70 -9.05 -32.31 11.78
C ASP A 70 -8.50 -32.81 13.12
N VAL A 71 -9.30 -33.60 13.83
CA VAL A 71 -8.92 -34.24 15.10
C VAL A 71 -8.90 -35.75 14.90
N VAL A 72 -7.76 -36.41 15.13
CA VAL A 72 -7.68 -37.88 15.09
C VAL A 72 -7.32 -38.43 16.45
N LEU A 73 -8.27 -39.17 17.02
CA LEU A 73 -8.16 -39.90 18.27
C LEU A 73 -7.45 -41.23 18.01
N VAL A 74 -6.35 -41.46 18.74
CA VAL A 74 -5.52 -42.67 18.67
C VAL A 74 -5.62 -43.36 20.03
N ALA A 75 -6.57 -44.28 20.14
CA ALA A 75 -6.98 -44.90 21.40
C ALA A 75 -6.40 -46.31 21.57
N ASP A 76 -5.70 -46.52 22.67
CA ASP A 76 -5.21 -47.82 23.12
C ASP A 76 -6.40 -48.66 23.64
N VAL A 77 -6.64 -49.80 23.02
CA VAL A 77 -7.68 -50.75 23.45
C VAL A 77 -7.07 -52.04 24.00
N SER A 78 -5.79 -52.03 24.36
CA SER A 78 -5.05 -53.24 24.67
C SER A 78 -5.26 -53.76 26.10
N SER A 79 -4.93 -55.04 26.28
CA SER A 79 -4.96 -55.71 27.58
C SER A 79 -4.06 -55.09 28.68
N SER A 80 -3.18 -54.12 28.39
CA SER A 80 -2.45 -53.37 29.43
C SER A 80 -3.34 -52.31 30.08
N MET A 81 -4.11 -51.57 29.29
CA MET A 81 -5.09 -50.57 29.74
C MET A 81 -6.09 -51.18 30.75
N LYS A 82 -6.63 -52.38 30.49
CA LYS A 82 -7.76 -53.01 31.20
C LYS A 82 -9.12 -52.41 30.85
N ASP A 83 -10.16 -53.23 31.00
CA ASP A 83 -11.55 -52.91 30.69
C ASP A 83 -12.03 -51.60 31.33
N GLU A 84 -11.57 -51.28 32.55
CA GLU A 84 -11.88 -50.04 33.25
C GLU A 84 -11.26 -48.80 32.58
N ASP A 85 -9.94 -48.78 32.34
CA ASP A 85 -9.28 -47.61 31.73
C ASP A 85 -9.68 -47.46 30.24
N ILE A 86 -10.03 -48.56 29.54
CA ILE A 86 -10.61 -48.52 28.18
C ILE A 86 -12.01 -47.90 28.19
N ALA A 87 -12.84 -48.22 29.18
CA ALA A 87 -14.16 -47.58 29.33
C ALA A 87 -14.04 -46.08 29.64
N GLU A 88 -13.01 -45.67 30.38
CA GLU A 88 -12.70 -44.27 30.65
C GLU A 88 -12.15 -43.54 29.41
N ALA A 89 -11.26 -44.18 28.63
CA ALA A 89 -10.80 -43.68 27.34
C ALA A 89 -11.92 -43.57 26.29
N LYS A 90 -12.93 -44.44 26.34
CA LYS A 90 -14.15 -44.32 25.51
C LYS A 90 -15.03 -43.16 25.97
N ALA A 91 -15.25 -42.98 27.27
CA ALA A 91 -16.02 -41.86 27.80
C ALA A 91 -15.37 -40.52 27.43
N ALA A 92 -14.04 -40.44 27.52
CA ALA A 92 -13.21 -39.33 27.03
C ALA A 92 -13.44 -38.99 25.55
N VAL A 93 -13.48 -40.00 24.67
CA VAL A 93 -13.81 -39.81 23.24
C VAL A 93 -15.23 -39.24 23.08
N GLU A 94 -16.21 -39.77 23.79
CA GLU A 94 -17.61 -39.33 23.71
C GLU A 94 -17.82 -37.90 24.25
N GLU A 95 -17.06 -37.50 25.28
CA GLU A 95 -17.05 -36.17 25.91
C GLU A 95 -16.40 -35.13 24.99
N LEU A 96 -15.19 -35.41 24.49
CA LEU A 96 -14.53 -34.52 23.52
C LEU A 96 -15.39 -34.31 22.26
N CYS A 97 -16.09 -35.35 21.79
CA CYS A 97 -17.03 -35.20 20.67
C CYS A 97 -18.22 -34.30 21.01
N ASP A 98 -18.77 -34.31 22.23
CA ASP A 98 -19.84 -33.36 22.62
C ASP A 98 -19.31 -31.93 22.69
N ILE A 99 -18.11 -31.73 23.27
CA ILE A 99 -17.49 -30.41 23.38
C ILE A 99 -17.20 -29.84 21.98
N LEU A 100 -16.65 -30.65 21.06
CA LEU A 100 -16.41 -30.26 19.66
C LEU A 100 -17.72 -30.01 18.89
N ALA A 101 -18.77 -30.81 19.11
CA ALA A 101 -20.07 -30.62 18.47
C ALA A 101 -20.76 -29.31 18.86
N ALA A 102 -20.44 -28.74 20.03
CA ALA A 102 -20.90 -27.43 20.47
C ALA A 102 -20.19 -26.24 19.79
N LYS A 103 -19.04 -26.44 19.12
CA LYS A 103 -18.24 -25.36 18.50
C LYS A 103 -18.67 -25.12 17.05
N THR A 104 -19.93 -24.74 16.84
CA THR A 104 -20.55 -24.83 15.50
C THR A 104 -19.97 -23.88 14.45
N ASN A 105 -19.24 -22.82 14.82
CA ASN A 105 -18.52 -21.96 13.87
C ASN A 105 -17.14 -22.54 13.47
N VAL A 106 -16.84 -23.80 13.81
CA VAL A 106 -15.70 -24.57 13.30
C VAL A 106 -16.23 -25.78 12.53
N ASP A 107 -15.66 -26.07 11.36
CA ASP A 107 -15.95 -27.26 10.56
C ASP A 107 -14.98 -28.39 10.98
N VAL A 108 -15.26 -28.97 12.15
CA VAL A 108 -14.43 -30.03 12.75
C VAL A 108 -14.75 -31.38 12.12
N LYS A 109 -13.73 -32.06 11.60
CA LYS A 109 -13.79 -33.48 11.28
C LYS A 109 -13.09 -34.28 12.35
N VAL A 110 -13.66 -35.43 12.69
CA VAL A 110 -13.10 -36.34 13.70
C VAL A 110 -12.85 -37.70 13.08
N GLY A 111 -11.69 -38.26 13.36
CA GLY A 111 -11.31 -39.63 13.04
C GLY A 111 -11.01 -40.42 14.30
N ILE A 112 -11.33 -41.71 14.31
CA ILE A 112 -11.02 -42.61 15.43
C ILE A 112 -10.23 -43.82 14.92
N VAL A 113 -9.02 -43.93 15.44
CA VAL A 113 -8.14 -45.10 15.30
C VAL A 113 -8.03 -45.75 16.67
N THR A 114 -8.45 -47.01 16.80
CA THR A 114 -8.07 -47.83 17.95
C THR A 114 -6.85 -48.67 17.61
N PHE A 115 -5.99 -49.00 18.59
CA PHE A 115 -4.87 -49.91 18.36
C PHE A 115 -4.76 -51.04 19.39
N ASP A 116 -4.39 -52.21 18.88
CA ASP A 116 -3.97 -53.40 19.61
C ASP A 116 -2.58 -53.82 19.08
N LYS A 117 -2.35 -55.09 18.71
CA LYS A 117 -1.23 -55.47 17.82
C LYS A 117 -1.18 -54.66 16.51
N THR A 118 -2.32 -54.20 16.05
CA THR A 118 -2.59 -53.53 14.77
C THR A 118 -3.47 -52.30 14.99
N ALA A 119 -3.49 -51.39 14.02
CA ALA A 119 -4.40 -50.25 14.05
C ALA A 119 -5.70 -50.55 13.28
N HIS A 120 -6.83 -50.14 13.87
CA HIS A 120 -8.17 -50.30 13.32
C HIS A 120 -8.80 -48.91 13.15
N ASN A 121 -9.16 -48.56 11.92
CA ASN A 121 -9.83 -47.30 11.60
C ASN A 121 -11.35 -47.47 11.81
N LEU A 122 -11.88 -46.99 12.94
CA LEU A 122 -13.30 -47.17 13.31
C LEU A 122 -14.23 -46.25 12.52
N THR A 123 -13.73 -45.15 11.95
CA THR A 123 -14.51 -44.14 11.21
C THR A 123 -14.36 -44.25 9.69
N ASP A 124 -13.51 -45.14 9.18
CA ASP A 124 -13.07 -45.23 7.78
C ASP A 124 -12.51 -43.90 7.22
N GLY A 125 -11.90 -43.08 8.10
CA GLY A 125 -11.33 -41.77 7.78
C GLY A 125 -11.86 -40.64 8.65
N LEU A 126 -11.69 -39.40 8.19
CA LEU A 126 -12.22 -38.18 8.83
C LEU A 126 -13.71 -38.02 8.50
N VAL A 127 -14.57 -38.08 9.53
CA VAL A 127 -16.04 -37.98 9.43
C VAL A 127 -16.57 -36.81 10.25
N SER A 128 -17.89 -36.59 10.27
CA SER A 128 -18.46 -35.54 11.14
C SER A 128 -18.34 -35.91 12.62
N VAL A 129 -18.29 -34.91 13.50
CA VAL A 129 -18.23 -35.13 14.97
C VAL A 129 -19.34 -36.08 15.46
N ALA A 130 -20.54 -35.99 14.87
CA ALA A 130 -21.66 -36.86 15.22
C ALA A 130 -21.47 -38.31 14.75
N ASP A 131 -20.90 -38.53 13.57
CA ASP A 131 -20.58 -39.87 13.05
C ASP A 131 -19.42 -40.49 13.84
N ALA A 132 -18.42 -39.70 14.23
CA ALA A 132 -17.33 -40.15 15.09
C ALA A 132 -17.83 -40.54 16.49
N LYS A 133 -18.71 -39.76 17.10
CA LYS A 133 -19.34 -40.14 18.38
C LYS A 133 -20.13 -41.44 18.27
N ALA A 134 -20.85 -41.67 17.17
CA ALA A 134 -21.52 -42.94 16.91
C ALA A 134 -20.53 -44.10 16.67
N ALA A 135 -19.37 -43.83 16.05
CA ALA A 135 -18.31 -44.83 15.89
C ALA A 135 -17.66 -45.22 17.22
N ALA A 136 -17.50 -44.26 18.15
CA ALA A 136 -16.94 -44.46 19.49
C ALA A 136 -17.70 -45.51 20.32
N GLU A 137 -18.99 -45.74 20.04
CA GLU A 137 -19.74 -46.84 20.68
C GLU A 137 -19.04 -48.21 20.49
N ASN A 138 -18.28 -48.39 19.41
CA ASN A 138 -17.63 -49.62 18.98
C ASN A 138 -16.16 -49.74 19.44
N ILE A 139 -15.69 -48.87 20.35
CA ILE A 139 -14.40 -49.05 21.03
C ILE A 139 -14.54 -50.27 21.96
N GLU A 140 -13.95 -51.41 21.55
CA GLU A 140 -13.96 -52.68 22.27
C GLU A 140 -12.52 -53.11 22.67
N ALA A 141 -12.38 -53.74 23.83
CA ALA A 141 -11.09 -54.19 24.36
C ALA A 141 -10.50 -55.38 23.56
N SER A 142 -9.19 -55.34 23.32
CA SER A 142 -8.43 -56.32 22.54
C SER A 142 -7.14 -56.75 23.27
N ASN A 143 -6.33 -57.60 22.62
CA ASN A 143 -5.09 -58.16 23.15
C ASN A 143 -3.90 -57.69 22.32
N ASP A 144 -2.71 -57.66 22.93
CA ASP A 144 -1.47 -57.05 22.39
C ASP A 144 -1.54 -55.52 22.19
N THR A 145 -0.38 -54.86 22.09
CA THR A 145 -0.26 -53.38 21.99
C THR A 145 0.88 -52.93 21.09
N ASN A 146 0.58 -52.00 20.18
CA ASN A 146 1.42 -51.46 19.12
C ASN A 146 1.09 -49.97 18.90
N MET A 147 1.48 -49.11 19.85
CA MET A 147 1.28 -47.66 19.75
C MET A 147 1.80 -47.08 18.43
N MET A 148 2.92 -47.60 17.91
CA MET A 148 3.47 -47.19 16.60
C MET A 148 2.47 -47.42 15.45
N ALA A 149 1.73 -48.54 15.43
CA ALA A 149 0.68 -48.77 14.44
C ALA A 149 -0.45 -47.73 14.55
N GLY A 150 -0.92 -47.45 15.77
CA GLY A 150 -1.95 -46.45 16.03
C GLY A 150 -1.55 -45.06 15.54
N LEU A 151 -0.34 -44.62 15.91
CA LEU A 151 0.23 -43.35 15.47
C LEU A 151 0.41 -43.28 13.95
N MET A 152 0.87 -44.37 13.31
CA MET A 152 1.00 -44.45 11.84
C MET A 152 -0.33 -44.31 11.12
N ALA A 153 -1.39 -44.98 11.60
CA ALA A 153 -2.72 -44.88 11.03
C ALA A 153 -3.36 -43.51 11.29
N GLY A 154 -3.16 -42.94 12.49
CA GLY A 154 -3.61 -41.58 12.82
C GLY A 154 -2.96 -40.52 11.94
N LYS A 155 -1.64 -40.61 11.72
CA LYS A 155 -0.90 -39.75 10.79
C LYS A 155 -1.40 -39.92 9.35
N ALA A 156 -1.57 -41.15 8.88
CA ALA A 156 -2.06 -41.40 7.53
C ALA A 156 -3.47 -40.82 7.30
N MET A 157 -4.28 -40.71 8.35
CA MET A 157 -5.59 -40.08 8.33
C MET A 157 -5.52 -38.54 8.31
N LEU A 158 -4.67 -37.93 9.16
CA LEU A 158 -4.43 -36.47 9.15
C LEU A 158 -3.74 -36.00 7.85
N ASP A 159 -2.89 -36.82 7.24
CA ASP A 159 -2.24 -36.53 5.95
C ASP A 159 -3.18 -36.68 4.74
N ALA A 160 -4.33 -37.35 4.89
CA ALA A 160 -5.26 -37.62 3.79
C ALA A 160 -6.10 -36.40 3.39
N ASP A 161 -6.36 -35.47 4.32
CA ASP A 161 -7.01 -34.20 4.02
C ASP A 161 -5.97 -33.13 3.68
N THR A 162 -6.08 -32.51 2.50
CA THR A 162 -5.18 -31.44 2.05
C THR A 162 -5.79 -30.05 2.12
N ASP A 163 -7.04 -29.92 2.60
CA ASP A 163 -7.74 -28.64 2.74
C ASP A 163 -7.49 -27.97 4.10
N VAL A 164 -6.93 -28.71 5.08
CA VAL A 164 -6.66 -28.24 6.45
C VAL A 164 -5.16 -28.06 6.65
N ALA A 165 -4.77 -26.96 7.28
CA ALA A 165 -3.38 -26.60 7.56
C ALA A 165 -2.78 -27.50 8.68
N ALA A 166 -1.46 -27.49 8.87
CA ALA A 166 -0.81 -28.37 9.84
C ALA A 166 -1.08 -27.93 11.29
N GLU A 167 -1.16 -26.62 11.48
CA GLU A 167 -1.53 -25.90 12.69
C GLU A 167 -2.99 -26.11 13.12
N ASP A 168 -3.88 -26.52 12.21
CA ASP A 168 -5.28 -26.87 12.48
C ASP A 168 -5.52 -28.40 12.57
N LYS A 169 -4.44 -29.19 12.73
CA LYS A 169 -4.49 -30.66 12.84
C LYS A 169 -4.04 -31.15 14.21
N TYR A 170 -4.82 -32.06 14.78
CA TYR A 170 -4.69 -32.49 16.17
C TYR A 170 -4.67 -34.01 16.26
N MET A 171 -3.65 -34.56 16.92
CA MET A 171 -3.57 -35.98 17.27
C MET A 171 -3.77 -36.15 18.76
N VAL A 172 -4.78 -36.94 19.15
CA VAL A 172 -5.13 -37.17 20.56
C VAL A 172 -4.81 -38.62 20.93
N LEU A 173 -3.66 -38.84 21.57
CA LEU A 173 -3.20 -40.15 22.03
C LEU A 173 -3.78 -40.47 23.42
N LEU A 174 -4.51 -41.58 23.52
CA LEU A 174 -5.06 -42.13 24.76
C LEU A 174 -4.41 -43.49 25.02
N SER A 175 -3.50 -43.64 26.00
CA SER A 175 -2.76 -44.90 26.24
C SER A 175 -2.20 -44.99 27.66
N ASP A 176 -1.81 -46.21 28.10
CA ASP A 176 -1.00 -46.43 29.30
C ASP A 176 0.52 -46.43 29.03
N GLY A 177 0.90 -46.21 27.76
CA GLY A 177 2.28 -46.00 27.35
C GLY A 177 3.09 -47.27 27.11
N ILE A 178 2.51 -48.46 27.15
CA ILE A 178 3.25 -49.74 27.06
C ILE A 178 3.20 -50.30 25.63
N PRO A 179 4.24 -50.15 24.79
CA PRO A 179 4.34 -50.87 23.52
C PRO A 179 5.04 -52.24 23.68
N ILE A 180 4.53 -53.28 23.02
CA ILE A 180 5.20 -54.61 22.94
C ILE A 180 5.38 -55.11 21.48
N TYR A 181 4.87 -54.33 20.52
CA TYR A 181 5.13 -54.45 19.10
C TYR A 181 5.56 -53.08 18.54
N TRP A 182 6.19 -53.12 17.38
CA TRP A 182 6.44 -51.97 16.51
C TRP A 182 6.00 -52.29 15.07
N MET A 183 6.14 -51.34 14.15
CA MET A 183 5.86 -51.55 12.72
C MET A 183 7.16 -51.53 11.90
N GLU A 184 7.30 -52.47 10.97
CA GLU A 184 8.48 -52.60 10.11
C GLU A 184 8.06 -53.19 8.76
N ASP A 185 8.51 -52.59 7.65
CA ASP A 185 8.06 -52.89 6.26
C ASP A 185 6.52 -52.93 6.03
N GLY A 186 5.73 -52.40 6.96
CA GLY A 186 4.27 -52.37 6.94
C GLY A 186 3.58 -53.47 7.77
N GLU A 187 4.34 -54.35 8.44
CA GLU A 187 3.84 -55.46 9.26
C GLU A 187 4.16 -55.26 10.77
N PRO A 188 3.36 -55.83 11.69
CA PRO A 188 3.60 -55.72 13.13
C PRO A 188 4.69 -56.68 13.63
N HIS A 189 5.81 -56.11 14.06
CA HIS A 189 7.01 -56.80 14.53
C HIS A 189 7.13 -56.78 16.07
N SER A 190 7.78 -57.80 16.63
CA SER A 190 8.07 -57.96 18.06
C SER A 190 9.20 -58.97 18.22
N LYS A 191 9.95 -58.94 19.33
CA LYS A 191 10.93 -60.01 19.62
C LYS A 191 10.22 -61.36 19.72
N THR A 192 10.86 -62.42 19.20
CA THR A 192 10.36 -63.79 19.29
C THR A 192 10.94 -64.46 20.53
N LEU A 193 10.07 -64.76 21.51
CA LEU A 193 10.41 -65.54 22.68
C LEU A 193 10.40 -67.04 22.37
N ILE A 194 11.52 -67.70 22.60
CA ILE A 194 11.78 -69.12 22.32
C ILE A 194 12.18 -69.80 23.64
N ARG A 195 11.33 -70.69 24.13
CA ARG A 195 11.53 -71.39 25.41
C ARG A 195 12.24 -72.72 25.17
N TYR A 196 13.29 -72.99 25.94
CA TYR A 196 14.08 -74.22 25.91
C TYR A 196 13.95 -75.01 27.22
N ALA A 197 14.17 -76.32 27.16
CA ALA A 197 14.34 -77.14 28.35
C ALA A 197 15.68 -76.84 29.07
N GLN A 198 15.89 -77.40 30.26
CA GLN A 198 17.15 -77.29 31.02
C GLN A 198 18.41 -77.79 30.28
N ASP A 199 18.26 -78.46 29.13
CA ASP A 199 19.36 -78.86 28.25
C ASP A 199 19.85 -77.74 27.30
N GLY A 200 19.20 -76.57 27.31
CA GLY A 200 19.51 -75.42 26.47
C GLY A 200 19.40 -75.67 24.96
N THR A 201 18.77 -76.77 24.54
CA THR A 201 18.81 -77.25 23.14
C THR A 201 17.49 -77.83 22.63
N THR A 202 16.63 -78.36 23.51
CA THR A 202 15.27 -78.78 23.17
C THR A 202 14.32 -77.58 23.26
N GLU A 203 13.88 -77.07 22.10
CA GLU A 203 12.82 -76.05 22.03
C GLU A 203 11.47 -76.63 22.50
N LEU A 204 10.84 -75.96 23.46
CA LEU A 204 9.54 -76.30 24.05
C LEU A 204 8.38 -75.51 23.42
N GLY A 205 8.69 -74.34 22.84
CA GLY A 205 7.74 -73.54 22.07
C GLY A 205 8.24 -72.11 21.85
N ARG A 206 7.68 -71.44 20.83
CA ARG A 206 7.98 -70.05 20.49
C ARG A 206 6.73 -69.20 20.23
N GLY A 207 6.85 -67.89 20.40
CA GLY A 207 5.81 -66.89 20.11
C GLY A 207 6.36 -65.47 20.24
N PRO A 208 5.51 -64.43 20.18
CA PRO A 208 5.89 -63.06 20.55
C PRO A 208 6.41 -62.99 21.98
N ALA A 209 7.28 -62.02 22.26
CA ALA A 209 7.74 -61.70 23.59
C ALA A 209 6.75 -60.79 24.32
N GLY A 210 6.58 -61.00 25.62
CA GLY A 210 6.07 -59.96 26.51
C GLY A 210 7.12 -58.86 26.70
N SER A 211 6.80 -57.86 27.52
CA SER A 211 7.68 -56.72 27.80
C SER A 211 9.06 -57.11 28.35
N GLU A 212 9.10 -58.11 29.25
CA GLU A 212 10.22 -58.49 30.11
C GLU A 212 10.55 -60.01 30.06
N PRO A 213 11.76 -60.44 30.51
CA PRO A 213 12.11 -61.87 30.57
C PRO A 213 11.26 -62.64 31.59
N GLU A 214 10.73 -63.80 31.19
CA GLU A 214 9.97 -64.67 32.08
C GLU A 214 10.90 -65.50 33.00
N GLY A 215 11.46 -64.88 34.04
CA GLY A 215 11.95 -65.64 35.20
C GLY A 215 12.95 -64.89 36.08
N SER A 216 13.91 -64.16 35.52
CA SER A 216 14.66 -63.10 36.22
C SER A 216 15.72 -62.40 35.35
N LEU A 217 15.94 -61.12 35.62
CA LEU A 217 17.28 -60.54 35.72
C LEU A 217 17.30 -59.58 36.93
N PRO A 218 18.34 -59.56 37.78
CA PRO A 218 18.46 -58.59 38.88
C PRO A 218 18.51 -57.11 38.42
N ASP A 219 18.80 -56.86 37.15
CA ASP A 219 18.89 -55.52 36.55
C ASP A 219 17.77 -55.20 35.54
N ALA A 220 16.90 -56.16 35.16
CA ALA A 220 15.73 -55.86 34.32
C ALA A 220 14.68 -55.04 35.09
N SER A 221 14.65 -55.15 36.43
CA SER A 221 13.86 -54.28 37.29
C SER A 221 14.37 -52.82 37.38
N GLN A 222 15.46 -52.46 36.68
CA GLN A 222 15.94 -51.08 36.60
C GLN A 222 15.46 -50.42 35.31
N VAL A 223 14.27 -49.81 35.36
CA VAL A 223 13.69 -48.96 34.30
C VAL A 223 14.69 -47.89 33.86
N LYS A 224 14.98 -47.79 32.55
CA LYS A 224 15.84 -46.72 31.98
C LYS A 224 15.01 -45.49 31.63
N GLU A 225 15.66 -44.32 31.55
CA GLU A 225 15.03 -43.14 30.94
C GLU A 225 14.95 -43.31 29.42
N ILE A 226 13.91 -42.77 28.79
CA ILE A 226 13.66 -42.92 27.35
C ILE A 226 14.80 -42.30 26.52
N GLU A 227 15.36 -41.17 26.98
CA GLU A 227 16.54 -40.53 26.42
C GLU A 227 17.81 -41.40 26.51
N THR A 228 17.85 -42.40 27.40
CA THR A 228 18.94 -43.39 27.47
C THR A 228 18.76 -44.48 26.41
N ILE A 229 17.52 -44.97 26.23
CA ILE A 229 17.16 -45.99 25.22
C ILE A 229 17.41 -45.47 23.80
N LEU A 230 17.02 -44.21 23.54
CA LEU A 230 17.31 -43.49 22.29
C LEU A 230 18.82 -43.25 22.06
N GLY A 231 19.63 -43.28 23.13
CA GLY A 231 21.07 -43.09 23.06
C GLY A 231 21.88 -44.37 22.77
N TRP A 232 21.24 -45.53 22.66
CA TRP A 232 21.91 -46.80 22.34
C TRP A 232 22.21 -46.93 20.84
N THR A 233 23.31 -47.61 20.51
CA THR A 233 23.91 -47.64 19.16
C THR A 233 24.14 -49.06 18.62
N ASP A 234 23.59 -50.05 19.31
CA ASP A 234 23.69 -51.48 19.03
C ASP A 234 22.37 -52.10 18.55
N TRP A 235 21.34 -51.29 18.29
CA TRP A 235 20.04 -51.72 17.73
C TRP A 235 20.15 -52.49 16.40
N ASP A 236 21.16 -52.18 15.57
CA ASP A 236 21.48 -52.88 14.31
C ASP A 236 22.01 -54.31 14.52
N VAL A 237 22.47 -54.64 15.73
CA VAL A 237 23.05 -55.97 16.08
C VAL A 237 22.28 -56.69 17.19
N ASP A 238 21.37 -56.00 17.88
CA ASP A 238 20.46 -56.58 18.87
C ASP A 238 19.46 -57.56 18.22
N SER A 239 19.58 -58.83 18.60
CA SER A 239 18.80 -59.94 18.06
C SER A 239 17.35 -59.94 18.58
N ASP A 240 16.42 -60.24 17.67
CA ASP A 240 15.01 -60.45 17.99
C ASP A 240 14.69 -61.88 18.45
N GLU A 241 15.62 -62.85 18.38
CA GLU A 241 15.38 -64.19 18.93
C GLU A 241 15.75 -64.25 20.42
N TRP A 242 14.78 -64.00 21.30
CA TRP A 242 14.95 -64.15 22.76
C TRP A 242 14.87 -65.62 23.14
N LYS A 243 16.01 -66.23 23.47
CA LYS A 243 16.08 -67.67 23.82
C LYS A 243 16.22 -67.81 25.33
N GLN A 244 15.26 -68.44 26.02
CA GLN A 244 15.31 -68.59 27.48
C GLN A 244 15.15 -70.05 27.95
N ILE A 245 15.76 -70.40 29.08
CA ILE A 245 15.48 -71.66 29.79
C ILE A 245 14.14 -71.54 30.53
N SER A 246 13.19 -72.42 30.20
CA SER A 246 11.78 -72.31 30.63
C SER A 246 11.53 -72.48 32.13
N ASP A 247 12.51 -72.97 32.89
CA ASP A 247 12.41 -73.18 34.35
C ASP A 247 13.09 -72.06 35.17
N THR A 248 13.87 -71.17 34.52
CA THR A 248 14.70 -70.16 35.21
C THR A 248 14.61 -68.75 34.62
N GLY A 249 14.14 -68.59 33.38
CA GLY A 249 14.16 -67.33 32.64
C GLY A 249 15.56 -66.89 32.18
N GLU A 250 16.57 -67.75 32.32
CA GLU A 250 17.94 -67.46 31.89
C GLU A 250 17.99 -67.26 30.36
N ASN A 251 18.29 -66.03 29.91
CA ASN A 251 18.52 -65.73 28.50
C ASN A 251 19.82 -66.40 28.03
N ILE A 252 19.70 -67.35 27.11
CA ILE A 252 20.80 -68.10 26.49
C ILE A 252 21.14 -67.59 25.08
N ASN A 253 20.52 -66.50 24.61
CA ASN A 253 21.01 -65.76 23.45
C ASN A 253 21.81 -64.52 23.90
N SER A 254 23.14 -64.59 23.81
CA SER A 254 24.06 -63.47 24.05
C SER A 254 23.82 -62.28 23.14
N ASP A 255 23.19 -62.51 21.99
CA ASP A 255 23.06 -61.53 20.92
C ASP A 255 21.73 -60.76 21.04
N CYS A 256 20.82 -61.18 21.93
CA CYS A 256 19.65 -60.42 22.35
C CYS A 256 20.06 -59.53 23.52
N LEU A 257 20.37 -58.27 23.24
CA LEU A 257 20.99 -57.31 24.16
C LEU A 257 19.95 -56.61 25.03
N HIS A 258 18.85 -56.19 24.40
CA HIS A 258 17.80 -55.37 25.00
C HIS A 258 16.48 -56.14 25.15
N THR A 259 15.61 -55.71 26.06
CA THR A 259 14.26 -56.29 26.20
C THR A 259 13.34 -55.91 25.04
N ASN A 260 12.18 -56.57 24.97
CA ASN A 260 11.20 -56.27 23.93
C ASN A 260 10.52 -54.90 24.14
N ILE A 261 10.25 -54.50 25.38
CA ILE A 261 9.69 -53.17 25.66
C ILE A 261 10.68 -52.05 25.33
N GLU A 262 11.97 -52.20 25.65
CA GLU A 262 13.00 -51.21 25.30
C GLU A 262 13.12 -51.04 23.77
N LYS A 263 13.04 -52.12 22.99
CA LYS A 263 13.06 -52.05 21.51
C LYS A 263 11.78 -51.45 20.93
N SER A 264 10.63 -51.78 21.50
CA SER A 264 9.32 -51.25 21.08
C SER A 264 9.20 -49.75 21.40
N ILE A 265 9.70 -49.33 22.57
CA ILE A 265 9.88 -47.91 22.95
C ILE A 265 10.82 -47.22 21.96
N TYR A 266 12.01 -47.78 21.70
CA TYR A 266 12.97 -47.18 20.76
C TYR A 266 12.34 -46.91 19.38
N LYS A 267 11.74 -47.95 18.77
CA LYS A 267 11.09 -47.84 17.45
C LYS A 267 9.95 -46.81 17.45
N THR A 268 9.11 -46.80 18.48
CA THR A 268 7.98 -45.86 18.60
C THR A 268 8.46 -44.42 18.85
N ALA A 269 9.47 -44.24 19.70
CA ALA A 269 10.07 -42.95 20.04
C ALA A 269 10.77 -42.30 18.84
N THR A 270 11.55 -43.08 18.08
CA THR A 270 12.13 -42.61 16.81
C THR A 270 11.04 -42.26 15.80
N TYR A 271 9.98 -43.07 15.69
CA TYR A 271 8.86 -42.76 14.80
C TYR A 271 8.19 -41.42 15.15
N LEU A 272 7.91 -41.19 16.44
CA LEU A 272 7.34 -39.93 16.96
C LEU A 272 8.22 -38.72 16.61
N GLN A 273 9.54 -38.82 16.84
CA GLN A 273 10.50 -37.75 16.53
C GLN A 273 10.58 -37.42 15.04
N ASP A 274 10.56 -38.44 14.18
CA ASP A 274 10.69 -38.25 12.72
C ASP A 274 9.37 -37.81 12.05
N ASN A 275 8.20 -38.18 12.61
CA ASN A 275 6.92 -38.15 11.88
C ASN A 275 5.77 -37.38 12.56
N ILE A 276 5.80 -37.17 13.87
CA ILE A 276 4.65 -36.63 14.64
C ILE A 276 5.00 -35.31 15.34
N PHE A 277 6.11 -35.26 16.10
CA PHE A 277 6.50 -34.07 16.86
C PHE A 277 6.78 -32.88 15.91
N ASN A 278 6.18 -31.73 16.20
CA ASN A 278 6.26 -30.52 15.35
C ASN A 278 5.73 -30.78 13.92
N LYS A 279 4.67 -31.60 13.77
CA LYS A 279 3.96 -31.87 12.49
C LYS A 279 2.45 -31.70 12.62
N TYR A 280 1.92 -31.97 13.80
CA TYR A 280 0.54 -31.78 14.22
C TYR A 280 0.59 -31.30 15.68
N ASN A 281 -0.46 -30.66 16.15
CA ASN A 281 -0.66 -30.46 17.58
C ASN A 281 -0.85 -31.85 18.23
N LEU A 282 -0.05 -32.19 19.23
CA LEU A 282 -0.08 -33.48 19.91
C LEU A 282 -0.66 -33.30 21.32
N VAL A 283 -1.74 -34.04 21.56
CA VAL A 283 -2.40 -34.15 22.86
C VAL A 283 -2.17 -35.56 23.37
N THR A 284 -1.72 -35.69 24.62
CA THR A 284 -1.48 -37.00 25.25
C THR A 284 -2.25 -37.12 26.57
N VAL A 285 -3.06 -38.17 26.71
CA VAL A 285 -3.73 -38.54 27.97
C VAL A 285 -3.20 -39.90 28.41
N ALA A 286 -2.46 -39.91 29.52
CA ALA A 286 -1.81 -41.10 30.07
C ALA A 286 -2.67 -41.77 31.14
N TYR A 287 -2.99 -43.04 30.93
CA TYR A 287 -3.83 -43.84 31.84
C TYR A 287 -2.99 -44.73 32.77
N GLY A 288 -3.33 -44.76 34.07
CA GLY A 288 -2.69 -45.65 35.03
C GLY A 288 -1.27 -45.25 35.42
N VAL A 289 -1.01 -43.95 35.53
CA VAL A 289 0.32 -43.34 35.80
C VAL A 289 0.90 -43.55 37.21
N ASP A 290 0.43 -44.57 37.93
CA ASP A 290 0.91 -45.04 39.23
C ASP A 290 0.64 -46.55 39.44
N LYS A 291 0.30 -47.25 38.35
CA LYS A 291 -0.19 -48.63 38.28
C LYS A 291 0.97 -49.59 38.56
N TYR A 292 1.23 -49.82 39.84
CA TYR A 292 2.33 -50.64 40.38
C TYR A 292 3.74 -50.02 40.23
N GLU A 293 4.11 -49.08 41.11
CA GLU A 293 5.49 -48.52 41.26
C GLU A 293 6.64 -49.56 41.34
N ASN A 294 6.33 -50.83 41.59
CA ASN A 294 7.29 -51.93 41.74
C ASN A 294 7.33 -52.87 40.51
N ASN A 295 6.71 -52.49 39.39
CA ASN A 295 6.64 -53.27 38.15
C ASN A 295 7.20 -52.44 36.99
N ALA A 296 8.36 -52.84 36.47
CA ALA A 296 9.10 -52.07 35.49
C ALA A 296 8.35 -51.89 34.15
N VAL A 297 7.44 -52.81 33.77
CA VAL A 297 6.57 -52.64 32.59
C VAL A 297 5.69 -51.38 32.70
N TYR A 298 4.95 -51.22 33.80
CA TYR A 298 4.05 -50.08 33.96
C TYR A 298 4.82 -48.78 34.24
N THR A 299 5.94 -48.83 34.93
CA THR A 299 6.84 -47.67 35.08
C THR A 299 7.50 -47.27 33.76
N TYR A 300 7.77 -48.21 32.85
CA TYR A 300 8.16 -47.89 31.47
C TYR A 300 7.02 -47.21 30.71
N GLY A 301 5.78 -47.67 30.90
CA GLY A 301 4.57 -47.05 30.32
C GLY A 301 4.39 -45.59 30.75
N GLU A 302 4.37 -45.35 32.07
CA GLU A 302 4.31 -43.99 32.63
C GLU A 302 5.46 -43.12 32.11
N LYS A 303 6.70 -43.59 32.16
CA LYS A 303 7.85 -42.82 31.69
C LYS A 303 7.86 -42.55 30.19
N PHE A 304 7.27 -43.43 29.39
CA PHE A 304 7.13 -43.19 27.96
C PHE A 304 6.05 -42.14 27.70
N CYS A 305 4.90 -42.22 28.38
CA CYS A 305 3.91 -41.14 28.37
C CYS A 305 4.49 -39.79 28.84
N ASP A 306 5.26 -39.76 29.93
CA ASP A 306 5.93 -38.55 30.42
C ASP A 306 6.94 -37.99 29.43
N TRP A 307 7.60 -38.86 28.66
CA TRP A 307 8.52 -38.43 27.61
C TRP A 307 7.77 -37.88 26.39
N ILE A 308 6.64 -38.49 25.99
CA ILE A 308 5.75 -37.95 24.95
C ILE A 308 5.15 -36.61 25.39
N GLY A 309 4.76 -36.49 26.66
CA GLY A 309 4.21 -35.28 27.27
C GLY A 309 5.16 -34.08 27.26
N LYS A 310 6.48 -34.27 27.22
CA LYS A 310 7.47 -33.19 27.02
C LYS A 310 7.39 -32.54 25.63
N TYR A 311 6.76 -33.21 24.67
CA TYR A 311 6.61 -32.79 23.27
C TYR A 311 5.13 -32.75 22.83
N SER A 312 4.21 -32.78 23.79
CA SER A 312 2.77 -32.60 23.58
C SER A 312 2.41 -31.18 23.96
N ASP A 313 1.56 -30.52 23.17
CA ASP A 313 1.02 -29.20 23.47
C ASP A 313 0.16 -29.25 24.74
N TYR A 314 -0.57 -30.35 24.91
CA TYR A 314 -1.29 -30.68 26.14
C TYR A 314 -0.97 -32.11 26.64
N TYR A 315 -0.70 -32.24 27.95
CA TYR A 315 -0.43 -33.52 28.61
C TYR A 315 -1.25 -33.69 29.90
N ALA A 316 -2.07 -34.74 29.98
CA ALA A 316 -2.84 -35.11 31.16
C ALA A 316 -2.47 -36.50 31.72
N LYS A 317 -2.61 -36.63 33.04
CA LYS A 317 -2.29 -37.84 33.83
C LYS A 317 -3.53 -38.35 34.58
N VAL A 318 -4.00 -39.55 34.25
CA VAL A 318 -5.08 -40.25 34.96
C VAL A 318 -4.50 -41.24 35.97
N SER A 319 -4.33 -40.76 37.22
CA SER A 319 -3.85 -41.55 38.37
C SER A 319 -4.87 -42.61 38.81
N LYS A 320 -4.38 -43.75 39.31
CA LYS A 320 -5.16 -44.87 39.87
C LYS A 320 -4.47 -45.41 41.15
N ALA A 321 -4.04 -44.53 42.07
CA ALA A 321 -3.16 -44.85 43.20
C ALA A 321 -3.60 -46.07 44.05
N GLY A 322 -2.90 -47.20 43.90
CA GLY A 322 -3.27 -48.45 44.57
C GLY A 322 -4.60 -49.07 44.08
N TYR A 323 -4.93 -48.85 42.80
CA TYR A 323 -6.25 -48.91 42.15
C TYR A 323 -7.26 -47.82 42.56
N GLY A 324 -6.90 -46.86 43.40
CA GLY A 324 -7.77 -45.78 43.89
C GLY A 324 -7.19 -44.39 43.69
N GLY A 325 -7.21 -43.90 42.44
CA GLY A 325 -7.00 -42.48 42.16
C GLY A 325 -8.26 -41.66 42.49
N GLU A 326 -8.11 -40.35 42.66
CA GLU A 326 -9.24 -39.45 42.50
C GLU A 326 -9.63 -39.41 41.01
N THR A 327 -10.88 -39.06 40.70
CA THR A 327 -11.26 -38.74 39.32
C THR A 327 -10.46 -37.51 38.91
N GLY A 328 -9.45 -37.69 38.06
CA GLY A 328 -8.87 -36.57 37.33
C GLY A 328 -9.99 -35.96 36.50
N ASP A 329 -10.22 -34.66 36.62
CA ASP A 329 -11.32 -34.00 35.92
C ASP A 329 -10.97 -33.94 34.43
N LEU A 330 -11.36 -34.99 33.71
CA LEU A 330 -11.17 -35.12 32.27
C LEU A 330 -11.96 -34.03 31.52
N SER A 331 -12.96 -33.42 32.16
CA SER A 331 -13.63 -32.21 31.69
C SER A 331 -12.64 -31.05 31.51
N ASP A 332 -11.82 -30.71 32.53
CA ASP A 332 -10.76 -29.69 32.43
C ASP A 332 -9.76 -30.03 31.31
N ALA A 333 -9.46 -31.32 31.10
CA ALA A 333 -8.58 -31.77 30.03
C ALA A 333 -9.21 -31.57 28.65
N PHE A 334 -10.44 -32.03 28.42
CA PHE A 334 -11.09 -31.92 27.12
C PHE A 334 -11.59 -30.51 26.81
N ASP A 335 -11.90 -29.68 27.81
CA ASP A 335 -12.06 -28.24 27.62
C ASP A 335 -10.71 -27.60 27.25
N SER A 336 -9.59 -27.93 27.91
CA SER A 336 -8.27 -27.39 27.49
C SER A 336 -7.93 -27.77 26.04
N ILE A 337 -8.11 -29.05 25.68
CA ILE A 337 -7.87 -29.59 24.34
C ILE A 337 -8.79 -28.93 23.30
N ALA A 338 -10.10 -28.91 23.55
CA ALA A 338 -11.05 -28.31 22.63
C ALA A 338 -10.85 -26.80 22.53
N ASN A 339 -10.46 -26.13 23.62
CA ASN A 339 -10.10 -24.72 23.61
C ASN A 339 -8.85 -24.49 22.75
N GLU A 340 -7.80 -25.30 22.82
CA GLU A 340 -6.64 -25.16 21.91
C GLU A 340 -6.96 -25.50 20.44
N VAL A 341 -7.88 -26.44 20.17
CA VAL A 341 -8.45 -26.66 18.81
C VAL A 341 -9.11 -25.40 18.26
N ILE A 342 -9.82 -24.65 19.12
CA ILE A 342 -10.58 -23.47 18.72
C ILE A 342 -9.94 -22.14 19.11
N ASN A 343 -8.73 -22.05 19.66
CA ASN A 343 -8.24 -20.76 20.15
C ASN A 343 -7.74 -19.88 18.99
N LEU A 344 -8.17 -18.61 18.96
CA LEU A 344 -7.76 -17.61 17.96
C LEU A 344 -6.67 -16.70 18.54
N LEU A 345 -6.87 -16.27 19.80
CA LEU A 345 -5.99 -15.35 20.52
C LEU A 345 -6.02 -15.65 22.02
N GLY A 346 -4.85 -15.70 22.65
CA GLY A 346 -4.71 -15.74 24.10
C GLY A 346 -4.83 -14.38 24.77
N ALA A 347 -5.03 -14.42 26.09
CA ALA A 347 -5.19 -13.25 26.94
C ALA A 347 -3.96 -12.33 26.96
N GLY A 348 -4.21 -11.02 27.01
CA GLY A 348 -3.19 -9.98 26.94
C GLY A 348 -2.61 -9.77 25.53
N SER A 349 -3.31 -10.24 24.49
CA SER A 349 -3.13 -9.79 23.10
C SER A 349 -3.60 -8.33 22.96
N ARG A 350 -3.19 -7.63 21.89
CA ARG A 350 -3.68 -6.26 21.62
C ARG A 350 -3.63 -5.87 20.15
N VAL A 351 -4.43 -4.89 19.76
CA VAL A 351 -4.34 -4.17 18.49
C VAL A 351 -3.91 -2.73 18.74
N VAL A 352 -2.93 -2.24 17.98
CA VAL A 352 -2.56 -0.81 17.94
C VAL A 352 -2.98 -0.26 16.58
N ASP A 353 -3.82 0.78 16.58
CA ASP A 353 -4.43 1.36 15.37
C ASP A 353 -4.18 2.87 15.30
N THR A 354 -3.69 3.35 14.16
CA THR A 354 -3.28 4.76 13.95
C THR A 354 -4.03 5.32 12.75
N MET A 355 -4.81 6.40 12.94
CA MET A 355 -5.71 6.95 11.92
C MET A 355 -4.95 7.51 10.71
N GLY A 356 -5.62 7.58 9.57
CA GLY A 356 -5.05 8.10 8.32
C GLY A 356 -4.74 9.60 8.41
N ASP A 357 -3.77 10.06 7.62
CA ASP A 357 -3.28 11.45 7.71
C ASP A 357 -4.39 12.49 7.43
N ASN A 358 -5.42 12.13 6.66
CA ASN A 358 -6.55 12.98 6.25
C ASN A 358 -7.85 12.77 7.05
N VAL A 359 -7.89 11.85 8.02
CA VAL A 359 -9.08 11.59 8.88
C VAL A 359 -8.78 11.75 10.36
N ASP A 360 -9.77 12.15 11.15
CA ASP A 360 -9.74 12.16 12.62
C ASP A 360 -10.70 11.08 13.17
N LEU A 361 -10.41 10.55 14.36
CA LEU A 361 -11.34 9.72 15.14
C LEU A 361 -12.46 10.60 15.69
N VAL A 362 -13.72 10.23 15.46
CA VAL A 362 -14.89 10.94 16.01
C VAL A 362 -15.10 10.50 17.46
N VAL A 363 -14.62 11.30 18.41
CA VAL A 363 -14.83 11.07 19.84
C VAL A 363 -16.20 11.63 20.26
N ASN A 364 -17.00 10.83 20.97
CA ASN A 364 -18.25 11.31 21.52
C ASN A 364 -17.98 12.19 22.76
N GLU A 365 -18.24 13.49 22.66
CA GLU A 365 -18.04 14.45 23.76
C GLU A 365 -19.05 14.31 24.92
N GLN A 366 -20.17 13.61 24.71
CA GLN A 366 -21.27 13.50 25.68
C GLN A 366 -21.07 12.31 26.62
N ASP A 367 -20.64 11.17 26.07
CA ASP A 367 -19.98 10.10 26.81
C ASP A 367 -18.85 9.52 25.96
N VAL A 368 -17.63 9.52 26.48
CA VAL A 368 -16.45 9.05 25.74
C VAL A 368 -16.47 7.53 25.56
N ALA A 369 -17.17 6.78 26.43
CA ALA A 369 -17.33 5.34 26.27
C ALA A 369 -18.03 4.97 24.94
N ASP A 370 -19.06 5.72 24.56
CA ASP A 370 -19.83 5.57 23.32
C ASP A 370 -19.02 5.86 22.04
N THR A 371 -17.76 6.30 22.15
CA THR A 371 -16.84 6.45 20.99
C THR A 371 -16.56 5.12 20.28
N PHE A 372 -16.74 4.00 20.99
CA PHE A 372 -16.50 2.65 20.46
C PHE A 372 -17.68 1.73 20.74
N THR A 373 -18.26 1.15 19.70
CA THR A 373 -19.19 0.02 19.85
C THR A 373 -18.39 -1.27 19.88
N LEU A 374 -18.14 -1.82 21.07
CA LEU A 374 -17.62 -3.17 21.24
C LEU A 374 -18.78 -4.17 21.30
N THR A 375 -18.79 -5.16 20.42
CA THR A 375 -19.80 -6.22 20.41
C THR A 375 -19.15 -7.59 20.37
N GLU A 376 -19.65 -8.50 21.21
CA GLU A 376 -19.18 -9.87 21.37
C GLU A 376 -20.30 -10.86 21.06
N LYS A 377 -19.98 -11.92 20.32
CA LYS A 377 -20.83 -13.08 20.11
C LYS A 377 -20.07 -14.35 20.51
N ILE A 378 -20.52 -15.04 21.55
CA ILE A 378 -19.96 -16.33 21.97
C ILE A 378 -20.67 -17.44 21.18
N GLY A 379 -19.93 -18.18 20.34
CA GLY A 379 -20.46 -19.30 19.56
C GLY A 379 -21.75 -19.03 18.77
N GLU A 380 -22.85 -19.67 19.15
CA GLU A 380 -24.19 -19.49 18.55
C GLU A 380 -25.08 -18.47 19.28
N GLU A 381 -24.62 -17.87 20.39
CA GLU A 381 -25.43 -16.92 21.15
C GLU A 381 -25.74 -15.65 20.35
N ALA A 382 -26.73 -14.88 20.82
CA ALA A 382 -26.99 -13.56 20.26
C ALA A 382 -25.80 -12.65 20.53
N ALA A 383 -25.41 -11.83 19.56
CA ALA A 383 -24.37 -10.83 19.76
C ALA A 383 -24.82 -9.79 20.81
N VAL A 384 -23.95 -9.52 21.78
CA VAL A 384 -24.15 -8.59 22.89
C VAL A 384 -23.18 -7.43 22.73
N THR A 385 -23.70 -6.21 22.66
CA THR A 385 -22.90 -4.99 22.80
C THR A 385 -22.51 -4.84 24.27
N LEU A 386 -21.22 -4.59 24.53
CA LEU A 386 -20.69 -4.45 25.88
C LEU A 386 -20.67 -2.96 26.27
N GLU A 387 -21.18 -2.66 27.46
CA GLU A 387 -21.19 -1.30 28.02
C GLU A 387 -19.77 -0.91 28.48
N GLY A 388 -19.27 0.23 28.00
CA GLY A 388 -17.94 0.75 28.37
C GLY A 388 -17.98 1.69 29.58
N THR A 389 -16.87 1.79 30.29
CA THR A 389 -16.68 2.81 31.35
C THR A 389 -15.39 3.59 31.13
N TYR A 390 -15.46 4.92 31.09
CA TYR A 390 -14.31 5.78 30.77
C TYR A 390 -13.62 6.35 32.01
N ASP A 391 -12.30 6.19 32.09
CA ASP A 391 -11.41 6.90 33.01
C ASP A 391 -10.63 8.00 32.26
N ALA A 392 -10.85 9.24 32.68
CA ALA A 392 -10.20 10.43 32.14
C ALA A 392 -8.75 10.64 32.61
N GLU A 393 -8.29 9.99 33.70
CA GLU A 393 -6.89 10.11 34.16
C GLU A 393 -5.96 9.22 33.32
N SER A 394 -6.37 7.99 33.01
CA SER A 394 -5.62 7.09 32.11
C SER A 394 -5.98 7.20 30.63
N LYS A 395 -7.03 7.95 30.27
CA LYS A 395 -7.68 7.94 28.94
C LYS A 395 -8.14 6.53 28.49
N THR A 396 -8.63 5.69 29.40
CA THR A 396 -9.01 4.30 29.11
C THR A 396 -10.51 4.10 29.14
N ILE A 397 -11.06 3.40 28.15
CA ILE A 397 -12.41 2.83 28.19
C ILE A 397 -12.28 1.35 28.56
N THR A 398 -12.97 0.91 29.60
CA THR A 398 -12.93 -0.47 30.12
C THR A 398 -14.28 -1.16 29.97
N TYR A 399 -14.26 -2.39 29.47
CA TYR A 399 -15.42 -3.26 29.32
C TYR A 399 -15.23 -4.47 30.25
N SER A 400 -16.06 -4.59 31.27
CA SER A 400 -15.95 -5.62 32.31
C SER A 400 -17.18 -6.53 32.32
N ASP A 401 -17.05 -7.75 32.85
CA ASP A 401 -18.17 -8.65 33.05
C ASP A 401 -19.03 -8.31 34.29
N ASN A 402 -20.06 -9.13 34.55
CA ASN A 402 -20.95 -8.98 35.71
C ASN A 402 -20.26 -9.28 37.07
N GLU A 403 -19.05 -9.84 37.07
CA GLU A 403 -18.27 -10.12 38.28
C GLU A 403 -17.23 -9.02 38.56
N GLY A 404 -16.94 -8.18 37.57
CA GLY A 404 -15.97 -7.07 37.62
C GLY A 404 -14.60 -7.42 37.04
N ASN A 405 -14.50 -8.44 36.19
CA ASN A 405 -13.26 -8.76 35.47
C ASN A 405 -13.20 -7.94 34.16
N ASP A 406 -12.11 -7.22 33.95
CA ASP A 406 -11.92 -6.37 32.77
C ASP A 406 -11.61 -7.23 31.53
N LEU A 407 -12.60 -7.44 30.66
CA LEU A 407 -12.51 -8.28 29.46
C LEU A 407 -11.70 -7.62 28.34
N TYR A 408 -11.88 -6.30 28.18
CA TYR A 408 -11.22 -5.49 27.15
C TYR A 408 -10.97 -4.08 27.67
N THR A 409 -9.89 -3.44 27.19
CA THR A 409 -9.66 -2.01 27.41
C THR A 409 -9.23 -1.31 26.12
N ILE A 410 -9.62 -0.05 25.96
CA ILE A 410 -9.21 0.82 24.84
C ILE A 410 -8.53 2.05 25.41
N VAL A 411 -7.24 2.20 25.15
CA VAL A 411 -6.45 3.37 25.57
C VAL A 411 -6.35 4.37 24.42
N LEU A 412 -6.83 5.60 24.64
CA LEU A 412 -6.84 6.66 23.64
C LEU A 412 -5.50 7.42 23.55
N GLY A 413 -4.90 7.41 22.37
CA GLY A 413 -3.77 8.26 21.98
C GLY A 413 -4.23 9.61 21.39
N ASP A 414 -3.32 10.30 20.70
CA ASP A 414 -3.62 11.62 20.11
C ASP A 414 -4.07 11.55 18.63
N ASN A 415 -3.78 10.43 17.93
CA ASN A 415 -4.33 10.09 16.60
C ASN A 415 -4.38 8.55 16.40
N SER A 416 -4.58 7.82 17.51
CA SER A 416 -4.46 6.37 17.58
C SER A 416 -5.18 5.82 18.81
N TYR A 417 -5.42 4.52 18.85
CA TYR A 417 -5.83 3.82 20.08
C TYR A 417 -5.09 2.48 20.22
N THR A 418 -5.08 1.93 21.43
CA THR A 418 -4.66 0.55 21.70
C THR A 418 -5.83 -0.22 22.32
N TRP A 419 -6.33 -1.23 21.61
CA TRP A 419 -7.35 -2.16 22.09
C TRP A 419 -6.64 -3.39 22.69
N ASN A 420 -6.69 -3.54 24.01
CA ASN A 420 -6.17 -4.70 24.73
C ASN A 420 -7.28 -5.74 24.90
N ILE A 421 -6.92 -7.00 24.69
CA ILE A 421 -7.78 -8.18 24.72
C ILE A 421 -7.35 -8.97 25.95
N ASN A 422 -8.07 -8.82 27.07
CA ASN A 422 -7.64 -9.34 28.37
C ASN A 422 -8.14 -10.77 28.66
N LYS A 423 -9.16 -11.23 27.93
CA LYS A 423 -9.61 -12.63 27.87
C LYS A 423 -9.10 -13.32 26.60
N ALA A 424 -9.13 -14.64 26.55
CA ALA A 424 -8.96 -15.37 25.30
C ALA A 424 -10.16 -15.13 24.36
N ILE A 425 -9.92 -15.26 23.05
CA ILE A 425 -10.95 -15.27 22.00
C ILE A 425 -10.81 -16.57 21.21
N THR A 426 -11.90 -17.29 20.99
CA THR A 426 -11.89 -18.49 20.14
C THR A 426 -12.21 -18.17 18.68
N LYS A 427 -11.76 -19.03 17.76
CA LYS A 427 -12.16 -19.16 16.35
C LYS A 427 -13.69 -19.31 16.21
N ASN A 428 -14.37 -19.74 17.28
CA ASN A 428 -15.81 -19.94 17.34
C ASN A 428 -16.58 -18.69 17.84
N ASP A 429 -15.91 -17.76 18.51
CA ASP A 429 -16.48 -16.47 18.94
C ASP A 429 -16.31 -15.42 17.84
N LYS A 430 -16.93 -14.26 18.03
CA LYS A 430 -16.69 -13.08 17.19
C LYS A 430 -16.74 -11.82 18.03
N VAL A 431 -15.62 -11.10 18.06
CA VAL A 431 -15.49 -9.82 18.75
C VAL A 431 -15.24 -8.74 17.70
N THR A 432 -16.15 -7.77 17.62
CA THR A 432 -16.08 -6.64 16.70
C THR A 432 -15.93 -5.35 17.47
N LEU A 433 -14.97 -4.53 17.06
CA LEU A 433 -14.77 -3.17 17.56
C LEU A 433 -15.05 -2.18 16.43
N THR A 434 -16.11 -1.37 16.58
CA THR A 434 -16.51 -0.35 15.61
C THR A 434 -16.35 1.05 16.17
N TYR A 435 -15.81 1.97 15.36
CA TYR A 435 -15.65 3.40 15.68
C TYR A 435 -15.81 4.26 14.41
N THR A 436 -16.29 5.49 14.56
CA THR A 436 -16.47 6.39 13.42
C THR A 436 -15.22 7.24 13.17
N VAL A 437 -14.83 7.41 11.89
CA VAL A 437 -13.81 8.39 11.46
C VAL A 437 -14.44 9.45 10.55
N ALA A 438 -13.93 10.68 10.63
CA ALA A 438 -14.39 11.80 9.80
C ALA A 438 -13.26 12.41 8.97
N LEU A 439 -13.58 13.01 7.81
CA LEU A 439 -12.63 13.88 7.09
C LEU A 439 -12.25 15.08 7.96
N LYS A 440 -10.97 15.44 7.95
CA LYS A 440 -10.40 16.52 8.77
C LYS A 440 -11.03 17.90 8.48
N GLY A 441 -11.75 18.42 9.47
CA GLY A 441 -12.37 19.76 9.45
C GLY A 441 -13.81 19.81 8.91
N SER A 442 -14.57 18.74 9.09
CA SER A 442 -15.97 18.54 8.64
C SER A 442 -17.02 19.38 9.38
N GLU A 443 -16.70 19.95 10.55
CA GLU A 443 -17.65 20.76 11.33
C GLU A 443 -17.90 22.15 10.70
N GLY A 444 -18.93 22.24 9.85
CA GLY A 444 -19.39 23.48 9.20
C GLY A 444 -20.91 23.56 9.07
N GLY A 445 -21.48 24.75 9.25
CA GLY A 445 -22.93 24.96 9.28
C GLY A 445 -23.61 25.12 7.91
N VAL A 446 -24.89 24.75 7.83
CA VAL A 446 -25.72 24.83 6.62
C VAL A 446 -26.02 26.28 6.21
N PHE A 447 -25.85 26.59 4.93
CA PHE A 447 -26.34 27.81 4.26
C PHE A 447 -27.19 27.45 3.02
N THR A 448 -27.83 28.43 2.37
CA THR A 448 -28.68 28.21 1.18
C THR A 448 -28.54 29.30 0.11
N ALA A 449 -28.19 28.94 -1.13
CA ALA A 449 -27.97 29.80 -2.29
C ALA A 449 -28.23 29.09 -3.63
N ASP A 450 -28.91 29.75 -4.57
CA ASP A 450 -29.36 29.13 -5.84
C ASP A 450 -28.19 28.82 -6.81
N ILE A 451 -28.02 27.54 -7.17
CA ILE A 451 -27.02 27.06 -8.15
C ILE A 451 -27.63 27.05 -9.57
N THR A 452 -26.86 27.45 -10.59
CA THR A 452 -27.35 27.56 -11.99
C THR A 452 -26.68 26.61 -13.01
N GLU A 453 -25.62 25.89 -12.65
CA GLU A 453 -25.05 24.78 -13.44
C GLU A 453 -24.77 23.54 -12.56
N GLU A 454 -24.78 22.35 -13.16
CA GLU A 454 -24.42 21.09 -12.47
C GLU A 454 -22.91 21.05 -12.13
N PRO A 455 -22.50 20.71 -10.89
CA PRO A 455 -21.09 20.58 -10.53
C PRO A 455 -20.46 19.36 -11.20
N THR A 456 -19.18 19.48 -11.57
CA THR A 456 -18.37 18.33 -12.01
C THR A 456 -18.00 17.50 -10.80
N VAL A 457 -18.32 16.21 -10.81
CA VAL A 457 -18.04 15.27 -9.73
C VAL A 457 -16.70 14.58 -9.94
N PHE A 458 -15.90 14.48 -8.88
CA PHE A 458 -14.67 13.68 -8.83
C PHE A 458 -14.76 12.65 -7.70
N GLU A 459 -14.43 11.39 -8.00
CA GLU A 459 -14.20 10.36 -6.99
C GLU A 459 -12.79 10.50 -6.41
N ASN A 460 -12.67 10.48 -5.09
CA ASN A 460 -11.42 10.61 -4.34
C ASN A 460 -11.33 9.49 -3.28
N THR A 461 -10.12 9.13 -2.86
CA THR A 461 -9.88 8.08 -1.85
C THR A 461 -8.86 8.52 -0.81
N VAL A 462 -9.06 8.18 0.47
CA VAL A 462 -8.06 8.31 1.54
C VAL A 462 -7.97 7.04 2.38
N ASP A 463 -6.80 6.73 2.92
CA ASP A 463 -6.62 5.66 3.91
C ASP A 463 -7.43 5.96 5.18
N ALA A 464 -8.21 4.99 5.66
CA ALA A 464 -8.84 5.07 6.98
C ALA A 464 -7.80 5.08 8.12
N ASN A 465 -6.69 4.36 7.93
CA ASN A 465 -5.64 4.21 8.93
C ASN A 465 -4.23 4.11 8.32
N GLN A 466 -3.26 4.79 8.94
CA GLN A 466 -1.85 4.67 8.60
C GLN A 466 -1.34 3.26 8.92
N SER A 467 -1.80 2.64 10.00
CA SER A 467 -1.52 1.25 10.36
C SER A 467 -2.57 0.69 11.32
N ALA A 468 -2.77 -0.63 11.32
CA ALA A 468 -3.41 -1.38 12.39
C ALA A 468 -2.64 -2.70 12.54
N ILE A 469 -2.09 -2.96 13.72
CA ILE A 469 -1.17 -4.09 13.97
C ILE A 469 -1.70 -4.89 15.16
N LEU A 470 -1.90 -6.19 14.94
CA LEU A 470 -2.18 -7.15 15.99
C LEU A 470 -0.85 -7.66 16.59
N ASN A 471 -0.69 -7.48 17.90
CA ASN A 471 0.30 -8.21 18.69
C ASN A 471 -0.44 -9.39 19.35
N ALA A 472 -0.43 -10.54 18.66
CA ALA A 472 -1.06 -11.77 19.11
C ALA A 472 -0.23 -12.50 20.19
N LYS A 473 -0.93 -13.24 21.05
CA LYS A 473 -0.35 -14.23 21.97
C LYS A 473 -1.06 -15.58 21.87
N ASP A 474 -0.36 -16.63 22.25
CA ASP A 474 -0.91 -17.98 22.43
C ASP A 474 -1.64 -18.14 23.78
N THR A 475 -2.19 -19.32 24.02
CA THR A 475 -2.91 -19.71 25.25
C THR A 475 -2.04 -19.61 26.51
N GLN A 476 -0.73 -19.77 26.38
CA GLN A 476 0.24 -19.77 27.47
C GLN A 476 0.83 -18.36 27.71
N GLY A 477 0.49 -17.40 26.86
CA GLY A 477 0.84 -15.97 26.96
C GLY A 477 2.11 -15.56 26.21
N ASN A 478 2.73 -16.44 25.41
CA ASN A 478 3.90 -16.09 24.61
C ASN A 478 3.47 -15.25 23.39
N PRO A 479 4.25 -14.24 22.99
CA PRO A 479 3.95 -13.43 21.81
C PRO A 479 4.32 -14.15 20.50
N SER A 480 3.51 -13.97 19.46
CA SER A 480 3.91 -14.34 18.09
C SER A 480 5.17 -13.59 17.65
N ALA A 481 6.05 -14.24 16.89
CA ALA A 481 7.35 -13.69 16.50
C ALA A 481 7.30 -12.60 15.40
N THR A 482 6.12 -12.31 14.85
CA THR A 482 5.92 -11.34 13.76
C THR A 482 4.73 -10.42 14.05
N ASP A 483 4.89 -9.12 13.79
CA ASP A 483 3.77 -8.17 13.75
C ASP A 483 2.76 -8.59 12.66
N ASP A 484 1.48 -8.70 13.01
CA ASP A 484 0.44 -9.21 12.11
C ASP A 484 -0.55 -8.08 11.72
N PRO A 485 -0.35 -7.42 10.56
CA PRO A 485 -1.14 -6.24 10.19
C PRO A 485 -2.56 -6.57 9.72
N PHE A 486 -3.50 -5.69 10.01
CA PHE A 486 -4.81 -5.68 9.37
C PHE A 486 -4.74 -5.05 7.96
N GLU A 487 -5.76 -5.30 7.15
CA GLU A 487 -5.99 -4.56 5.90
C GLU A 487 -6.25 -3.06 6.16
N LYS A 488 -6.04 -2.23 5.13
CA LYS A 488 -6.29 -0.78 5.17
C LYS A 488 -7.48 -0.41 4.28
N PRO A 489 -8.64 -0.02 4.86
CA PRO A 489 -9.78 0.45 4.07
C PRO A 489 -9.47 1.75 3.33
N GLN A 490 -9.84 1.81 2.05
CA GLN A 490 -9.90 3.06 1.27
C GLN A 490 -11.27 3.70 1.44
N LEU A 491 -11.31 4.92 1.94
CA LEU A 491 -12.53 5.70 2.13
C LEU A 491 -12.80 6.53 0.88
N SER A 492 -13.79 6.11 0.09
CA SER A 492 -14.19 6.79 -1.15
C SER A 492 -15.18 7.92 -0.88
N TYR A 493 -14.94 9.11 -1.45
CA TYR A 493 -15.83 10.27 -1.37
C TYR A 493 -15.90 11.07 -2.67
N GLU A 494 -17.05 11.68 -2.93
CA GLU A 494 -17.27 12.58 -4.06
C GLU A 494 -16.99 14.04 -3.68
N THR A 495 -16.21 14.76 -4.49
CA THR A 495 -16.10 16.23 -4.43
C THR A 495 -16.79 16.88 -5.62
N GLY A 496 -17.41 18.03 -5.38
CA GLY A 496 -18.03 18.86 -6.43
C GLY A 496 -17.13 20.03 -6.82
N VAL A 497 -16.97 20.27 -8.12
CA VAL A 497 -16.28 21.45 -8.66
C VAL A 497 -17.16 22.10 -9.72
N LEU A 498 -17.64 23.32 -9.44
CA LEU A 498 -18.36 24.12 -10.43
C LEU A 498 -17.39 24.68 -11.49
N LYS A 499 -17.88 24.93 -12.71
CA LYS A 499 -17.09 25.66 -13.72
C LYS A 499 -16.77 27.08 -13.24
N VAL A 500 -15.53 27.51 -13.50
CA VAL A 500 -15.03 28.81 -13.02
C VAL A 500 -15.16 29.88 -14.10
N SER A 501 -15.88 30.96 -13.77
CA SER A 501 -15.81 32.26 -14.44
C SER A 501 -14.67 33.12 -13.88
N HIS A 502 -14.04 33.93 -14.72
CA HIS A 502 -12.89 34.76 -14.35
C HIS A 502 -13.29 36.04 -13.59
N ALA A 503 -12.45 36.45 -12.63
CA ALA A 503 -12.50 37.77 -11.98
C ALA A 503 -11.08 38.38 -11.98
N TYR A 504 -10.99 39.72 -12.01
CA TYR A 504 -9.72 40.46 -12.14
C TYR A 504 -9.42 41.27 -10.87
N PHE A 505 -8.14 41.53 -10.59
CA PHE A 505 -7.70 42.36 -9.46
C PHE A 505 -6.42 43.15 -9.80
N GLU A 506 -6.23 44.30 -9.15
CA GLU A 506 -5.06 45.17 -9.27
C GLU A 506 -4.49 45.45 -7.87
N GLY A 507 -3.23 45.09 -7.61
CA GLY A 507 -2.60 45.25 -6.28
C GLY A 507 -1.19 44.69 -6.19
N THR A 508 -0.50 44.90 -5.06
CA THR A 508 0.93 44.58 -4.89
C THR A 508 1.21 43.49 -3.83
N PRO A 509 2.40 42.87 -3.84
CA PRO A 509 2.77 41.89 -2.81
C PRO A 509 2.96 42.46 -1.39
N ASP A 510 3.16 43.78 -1.24
CA ASP A 510 3.34 44.41 0.07
C ASP A 510 2.02 44.69 0.77
N ASP A 511 0.93 44.88 0.02
CA ASP A 511 -0.44 44.91 0.57
C ASP A 511 -0.73 43.60 1.33
N LEU A 512 -0.30 42.46 0.75
CA LEU A 512 -0.43 41.14 1.37
C LEU A 512 0.46 40.92 2.61
N LYS A 513 1.56 41.66 2.77
CA LYS A 513 2.39 41.59 4.00
C LYS A 513 1.73 42.26 5.20
N THR A 514 0.62 42.97 5.00
CA THR A 514 -0.19 43.57 6.08
C THR A 514 -1.35 42.68 6.55
N LEU A 515 -1.45 41.44 6.05
CA LEU A 515 -2.39 40.44 6.58
C LEU A 515 -2.04 40.05 8.03
N ASP A 516 -2.70 40.71 8.98
CA ASP A 516 -2.73 40.33 10.40
C ASP A 516 -3.61 39.08 10.57
N LEU A 517 -3.01 37.91 10.33
CA LEU A 517 -3.61 36.59 10.52
C LEU A 517 -3.39 36.11 11.96
N PRO A 518 -4.39 35.48 12.62
CA PRO A 518 -4.24 34.93 13.97
C PRO A 518 -3.03 33.97 14.06
N ALA A 519 -2.21 34.13 15.10
CA ALA A 519 -0.93 33.43 15.24
C ALA A 519 -1.07 31.89 15.29
N ASP A 520 -2.23 31.40 15.72
CA ASP A 520 -2.64 30.00 15.76
C ASP A 520 -2.86 29.37 14.37
N THR A 521 -3.02 30.17 13.30
CA THR A 521 -3.13 29.71 11.91
C THR A 521 -1.84 29.06 11.39
N TYR A 522 -0.67 29.51 11.87
CA TYR A 522 0.66 29.16 11.33
C TYR A 522 1.11 27.71 11.60
N SER A 523 0.36 26.93 12.38
CA SER A 523 0.82 25.62 12.89
C SER A 523 0.19 24.40 12.22
N LYS A 524 -0.91 24.56 11.46
CA LYS A 524 -1.60 23.46 10.76
C LYS A 524 -1.96 23.73 9.29
N ALA A 525 -1.80 24.96 8.79
CA ALA A 525 -1.84 25.20 7.36
C ALA A 525 -0.59 24.60 6.70
N MET A 526 -0.74 23.45 6.03
CA MET A 526 0.31 22.90 5.17
C MET A 526 0.48 23.76 3.91
N ILE A 527 1.19 24.87 4.05
CA ILE A 527 1.86 25.56 2.94
C ILE A 527 3.15 24.75 2.65
N THR A 528 2.98 23.50 2.22
CA THR A 528 4.05 22.50 2.09
C THR A 528 4.82 22.61 0.79
N ASP A 529 4.28 23.30 -0.22
CA ASP A 529 5.01 23.59 -1.46
C ASP A 529 5.07 25.11 -1.70
N PHE A 530 6.14 25.73 -1.22
CA PHE A 530 6.73 26.83 -1.96
C PHE A 530 7.36 26.23 -3.21
N SER A 531 6.56 26.14 -4.27
CA SER A 531 7.07 25.91 -5.62
C SER A 531 7.76 27.20 -6.10
N GLU A 532 8.88 27.55 -5.46
CA GLU A 532 9.99 28.19 -6.15
C GLU A 532 10.29 27.30 -7.36
N VAL A 533 9.78 27.66 -8.53
CA VAL A 533 10.21 27.04 -9.78
C VAL A 533 11.67 27.45 -9.95
N LYS A 534 12.58 26.60 -9.46
CA LYS A 534 14.03 26.81 -9.48
C LYS A 534 14.58 26.60 -10.87
N TYR A 535 14.28 27.56 -11.75
CA TYR A 535 15.16 27.89 -12.84
C TYR A 535 16.56 28.14 -12.27
N SER A 536 17.54 27.34 -12.68
CA SER A 536 18.90 27.53 -12.16
C SER A 536 19.43 28.89 -12.63
N PRO A 537 20.13 29.66 -11.77
CA PRO A 537 20.79 30.90 -12.20
C PRO A 537 21.79 30.75 -13.35
N ASP A 538 22.17 29.51 -13.71
CA ASP A 538 23.16 29.17 -14.75
C ASP A 538 22.69 29.39 -16.20
N GLN A 539 21.48 29.94 -16.44
CA GLN A 539 20.97 30.22 -17.80
C GLN A 539 20.76 31.71 -18.13
N LEU A 540 20.80 32.62 -17.15
CA LEU A 540 20.72 34.07 -17.40
C LEU A 540 21.90 34.78 -16.74
N GLY A 541 22.72 35.44 -17.57
CA GLY A 541 24.06 35.93 -17.22
C GLY A 541 24.17 37.15 -16.29
N ALA A 542 23.18 37.41 -15.42
CA ALA A 542 23.26 38.39 -14.34
C ALA A 542 22.16 38.16 -13.29
N PRO A 543 22.38 38.47 -12.00
CA PRO A 543 21.29 38.65 -11.04
C PRO A 543 20.41 39.83 -11.47
N ILE A 544 19.10 39.62 -11.59
CA ILE A 544 18.13 40.69 -11.81
C ILE A 544 17.92 41.43 -10.47
N ASP A 545 18.00 42.76 -10.47
CA ASP A 545 17.86 43.55 -9.24
C ASP A 545 16.41 43.58 -8.74
N SER A 546 16.26 43.63 -7.43
CA SER A 546 15.05 43.84 -6.66
C SER A 546 14.18 45.03 -7.12
N ASP A 547 14.79 46.14 -7.55
CA ASP A 547 14.02 47.28 -8.09
C ASP A 547 13.31 46.93 -9.42
N THR A 548 13.93 46.09 -10.27
CA THR A 548 13.32 45.57 -11.51
C THR A 548 12.10 44.68 -11.27
N LEU A 549 11.96 44.12 -10.06
CA LEU A 549 10.82 43.28 -9.65
C LEU A 549 9.61 44.08 -9.13
N ALA A 550 9.75 45.40 -8.94
CA ALA A 550 8.73 46.27 -8.37
C ALA A 550 7.75 46.82 -9.42
N GLU A 551 8.23 47.24 -10.60
CA GLU A 551 7.43 48.00 -11.58
C GLU A 551 6.38 47.14 -12.32
N ASN A 552 6.47 45.81 -12.25
CA ASN A 552 6.03 44.96 -13.37
C ASN A 552 5.07 43.79 -13.05
N ARG A 553 4.05 44.01 -12.21
CA ARG A 553 2.95 43.03 -12.01
C ARG A 553 1.53 43.62 -12.07
N PHE A 554 0.62 42.84 -12.64
CA PHE A 554 -0.76 42.66 -12.19
C PHE A 554 -0.82 41.28 -11.51
N ALA A 555 -1.84 41.00 -10.69
CA ALA A 555 -2.00 39.70 -10.02
C ALA A 555 -3.44 39.20 -10.15
N LEU A 556 -3.62 38.09 -10.86
CA LEU A 556 -4.89 37.37 -10.98
C LEU A 556 -4.98 36.33 -9.85
N TYR A 557 -5.97 36.47 -8.97
CA TYR A 557 -6.21 35.56 -7.86
C TYR A 557 -7.33 34.59 -8.20
N ARG A 558 -7.16 33.31 -7.85
CA ARG A 558 -8.18 32.27 -8.00
C ARG A 558 -8.21 31.41 -6.75
N ILE A 559 -9.13 31.72 -5.85
CA ILE A 559 -9.40 30.92 -4.65
C ILE A 559 -10.56 29.98 -4.99
N VAL A 560 -10.29 28.68 -5.01
CA VAL A 560 -11.31 27.62 -5.09
C VAL A 560 -11.24 26.87 -3.77
N VAL A 561 -12.36 26.77 -3.06
CA VAL A 561 -12.49 25.89 -1.91
C VAL A 561 -13.31 24.68 -2.33
N VAL A 562 -12.80 23.48 -2.07
CA VAL A 562 -13.39 22.21 -2.52
C VAL A 562 -13.91 21.47 -1.29
N TYR A 563 -15.18 21.08 -1.34
CA TYR A 563 -15.87 20.40 -0.25
C TYR A 563 -16.40 19.03 -0.71
N PRO A 564 -16.61 18.07 0.21
CA PRO A 564 -17.37 16.85 -0.08
C PRO A 564 -18.78 17.22 -0.55
N LYS A 565 -19.22 16.63 -1.68
CA LYS A 565 -20.48 16.95 -2.37
C LYS A 565 -21.71 16.91 -1.45
N ASP A 566 -21.72 15.98 -0.51
CA ASP A 566 -22.87 15.71 0.36
C ASP A 566 -22.84 16.50 1.69
N SER A 567 -21.81 17.33 1.93
CA SER A 567 -21.53 17.98 3.24
C SER A 567 -22.56 19.04 3.68
N GLY A 568 -23.51 19.43 2.81
CA GLY A 568 -24.44 20.52 3.09
C GLY A 568 -23.82 21.93 3.09
N LEU A 569 -22.52 22.03 2.78
CA LEU A 569 -21.82 23.28 2.49
C LEU A 569 -22.06 23.70 1.02
N GLU A 570 -22.06 25.00 0.77
CA GLU A 570 -22.36 25.56 -0.55
C GLU A 570 -21.18 26.30 -1.20
N ASN A 571 -21.24 26.40 -2.52
CA ASN A 571 -20.24 27.08 -3.33
C ASN A 571 -20.19 28.58 -3.02
N GLN A 572 -19.08 29.07 -2.47
CA GLN A 572 -18.80 30.51 -2.34
C GLN A 572 -17.72 30.95 -3.32
N THR A 573 -17.95 32.09 -3.97
CA THR A 573 -16.97 32.77 -4.83
C THR A 573 -16.61 34.10 -4.19
N PHE A 574 -15.32 34.35 -3.98
CA PHE A 574 -14.82 35.57 -3.36
C PHE A 574 -14.23 36.49 -4.43
N GLU A 575 -14.90 37.62 -4.68
CA GLU A 575 -14.45 38.61 -5.69
C GLU A 575 -13.22 39.41 -5.25
N THR A 576 -12.91 39.44 -3.95
CA THR A 576 -11.71 40.09 -3.40
C THR A 576 -11.05 39.24 -2.30
N ALA A 577 -9.76 39.46 -2.09
CA ALA A 577 -9.03 38.87 -0.97
C ALA A 577 -9.57 39.36 0.39
N GLU A 578 -10.11 40.58 0.49
CA GLU A 578 -10.75 41.08 1.70
C GLU A 578 -12.04 40.32 2.03
N ALA A 579 -12.90 40.02 1.03
CA ALA A 579 -14.11 39.23 1.23
C ALA A 579 -13.79 37.79 1.69
N PHE A 580 -12.74 37.18 1.13
CA PHE A 580 -12.23 35.89 1.63
C PHE A 580 -11.70 36.00 3.07
N ASN A 581 -10.94 37.05 3.38
CA ASN A 581 -10.39 37.27 4.72
C ASN A 581 -11.46 37.56 5.79
N GLU A 582 -12.55 38.26 5.45
CA GLU A 582 -13.71 38.40 6.34
C GLU A 582 -14.42 37.04 6.52
N ALA A 583 -14.65 36.29 5.44
CA ALA A 583 -15.25 34.95 5.53
C ALA A 583 -14.43 33.94 6.35
N VAL A 584 -13.09 34.02 6.32
CA VAL A 584 -12.21 33.23 7.19
C VAL A 584 -12.27 33.71 8.65
N LYS A 585 -12.33 35.03 8.89
CA LYS A 585 -12.42 35.61 10.25
C LYS A 585 -13.76 35.36 10.93
N ASP A 586 -14.85 35.37 10.17
CA ASP A 586 -16.21 35.09 10.64
C ASP A 586 -16.52 33.58 10.73
N GLY A 587 -15.56 32.72 10.37
CA GLY A 587 -15.69 31.25 10.43
C GLY A 587 -16.59 30.64 9.35
N ILE A 588 -16.88 31.39 8.29
CA ILE A 588 -17.70 30.96 7.14
C ILE A 588 -16.94 29.96 6.27
N VAL A 589 -15.62 30.18 6.10
CA VAL A 589 -14.72 29.14 5.58
C VAL A 589 -14.32 28.25 6.76
N ALA A 590 -14.94 27.07 6.83
CA ALA A 590 -14.63 26.05 7.84
C ALA A 590 -13.15 25.62 7.80
N LYS A 591 -12.64 25.06 8.89
CA LYS A 591 -11.24 24.58 9.01
C LYS A 591 -10.97 23.27 8.26
N THR A 592 -11.58 23.08 7.09
CA THR A 592 -11.40 21.93 6.19
C THR A 592 -9.94 21.82 5.75
N GLY A 593 -9.31 20.66 5.97
CA GLY A 593 -7.86 20.47 5.87
C GLY A 593 -7.21 20.55 4.49
N LEU A 594 -7.88 21.08 3.45
CA LEU A 594 -7.45 20.96 2.05
C LEU A 594 -7.70 22.23 1.19
N THR A 595 -7.15 23.37 1.60
CA THR A 595 -7.08 24.58 0.76
C THR A 595 -5.85 24.57 -0.17
N LYS A 596 -5.95 23.97 -1.37
CA LYS A 596 -4.90 24.05 -2.40
C LYS A 596 -4.95 25.39 -3.15
N VAL A 597 -4.37 26.44 -2.55
CA VAL A 597 -4.26 27.78 -3.15
C VAL A 597 -3.20 27.78 -4.25
N THR A 598 -3.62 27.79 -5.52
CA THR A 598 -2.70 27.85 -6.67
C THR A 598 -2.36 29.28 -7.05
N TYR A 599 -1.12 29.71 -6.79
CA TYR A 599 -0.59 30.99 -7.26
C TYR A 599 -0.18 30.90 -8.74
N ILE A 600 -0.82 31.69 -9.61
CA ILE A 600 -0.45 31.79 -11.03
C ILE A 600 0.17 33.17 -11.27
N TYR A 601 1.50 33.25 -11.21
CA TYR A 601 2.25 34.47 -11.49
C TYR A 601 2.34 34.75 -13.00
N ASN A 602 1.23 35.19 -13.59
CA ASN A 602 1.19 35.69 -14.96
C ASN A 602 1.89 37.07 -15.05
N SER A 603 3.21 37.06 -15.17
CA SER A 603 3.98 38.23 -15.64
C SER A 603 3.53 38.62 -17.04
N LEU A 604 3.61 39.91 -17.39
CA LEU A 604 3.35 40.34 -18.78
C LEU A 604 4.13 39.45 -19.77
N PRO A 605 3.48 38.96 -20.84
CA PRO A 605 4.15 38.14 -21.84
C PRO A 605 5.33 38.92 -22.43
N ARG A 606 6.50 38.27 -22.49
CA ARG A 606 7.73 38.89 -22.98
C ARG A 606 8.12 38.32 -24.35
N LEU A 607 8.68 39.18 -25.19
CA LEU A 607 9.25 38.80 -26.48
C LEU A 607 10.75 38.57 -26.35
N ASN A 608 11.25 37.47 -26.90
CA ASN A 608 12.68 37.17 -26.94
C ASN A 608 13.38 38.14 -27.90
N LYS A 609 13.90 39.24 -27.36
CA LYS A 609 14.69 40.22 -28.13
C LYS A 609 16.08 39.68 -28.49
N GLY A 610 16.72 38.93 -27.58
CA GLY A 610 18.13 38.54 -27.67
C GLY A 610 18.48 37.50 -28.74
N ASP A 611 17.65 36.48 -28.96
CA ASP A 611 17.96 35.42 -29.94
C ASP A 611 17.52 35.81 -31.35
N HIS A 612 18.48 36.15 -32.20
CA HIS A 612 18.24 36.56 -33.59
C HIS A 612 17.90 35.36 -34.50
N PHE A 613 16.74 34.75 -34.28
CA PHE A 613 16.16 33.71 -35.13
C PHE A 613 15.19 34.26 -36.19
N SER A 614 15.07 33.52 -37.29
CA SER A 614 14.13 33.76 -38.39
C SER A 614 12.67 33.53 -37.97
N TYR A 615 11.91 34.62 -37.78
CA TYR A 615 10.50 34.58 -37.34
C TYR A 615 9.49 34.62 -38.51
N ILE A 616 9.92 35.01 -39.72
CA ILE A 616 9.12 34.92 -40.95
C ILE A 616 9.53 33.68 -41.76
N ILE A 617 8.52 32.91 -42.16
CA ILE A 617 8.63 31.87 -43.18
C ILE A 617 8.10 32.44 -44.52
N GLY A 618 8.78 32.11 -45.62
CA GLY A 618 8.32 32.42 -46.98
C GLY A 618 7.26 31.45 -47.48
N TYR A 619 6.68 31.74 -48.65
CA TYR A 619 5.64 30.92 -49.26
C TYR A 619 6.23 29.73 -50.04
N PRO A 620 5.47 28.63 -50.25
CA PRO A 620 5.93 27.43 -50.96
C PRO A 620 6.36 27.64 -52.44
N ASP A 621 6.15 28.83 -53.01
CA ASP A 621 6.63 29.21 -54.34
C ASP A 621 8.04 29.84 -54.32
N GLY A 622 8.66 29.97 -53.14
CA GLY A 622 9.99 30.57 -52.97
C GLY A 622 9.97 32.10 -52.89
N THR A 623 8.82 32.73 -52.64
CA THR A 623 8.68 34.19 -52.45
C THR A 623 8.40 34.55 -50.99
N VAL A 624 8.79 35.75 -50.57
CA VAL A 624 8.46 36.28 -49.22
C VAL A 624 7.33 37.31 -49.24
N ARG A 625 7.02 37.83 -50.43
CA ARG A 625 5.96 38.80 -50.78
C ARG A 625 5.96 40.06 -49.90
N PRO A 626 7.02 40.89 -49.89
CA PRO A 626 7.11 42.07 -49.02
C PRO A 626 5.93 43.04 -49.18
N GLN A 627 5.41 43.20 -50.40
CA GLN A 627 4.27 44.08 -50.71
C GLN A 627 2.91 43.36 -50.67
N GLY A 628 2.86 42.10 -50.24
CA GLY A 628 1.62 41.39 -49.95
C GLY A 628 1.03 41.84 -48.62
N GLN A 629 -0.29 41.71 -48.46
CA GLN A 629 -0.95 41.83 -47.16
C GLN A 629 -0.56 40.65 -46.25
N ILE A 630 -0.64 40.85 -44.94
CA ILE A 630 -0.47 39.78 -43.94
C ILE A 630 -1.79 39.52 -43.20
N THR A 631 -2.06 38.25 -42.91
CA THR A 631 -3.28 37.79 -42.22
C THR A 631 -3.16 37.87 -40.69
N ARG A 632 -4.31 37.90 -39.99
CA ARG A 632 -4.37 37.86 -38.52
C ARG A 632 -3.77 36.57 -37.96
N ALA A 633 -3.93 35.43 -38.66
CA ALA A 633 -3.29 34.15 -38.34
C ALA A 633 -1.76 34.20 -38.47
N GLU A 634 -1.22 34.73 -39.58
CA GLU A 634 0.22 34.91 -39.76
C GLU A 634 0.82 35.80 -38.65
N VAL A 635 0.15 36.88 -38.25
CA VAL A 635 0.60 37.76 -37.16
C VAL A 635 0.57 37.07 -35.80
N ALA A 636 -0.49 36.32 -35.47
CA ALA A 636 -0.55 35.54 -34.23
C ALA A 636 0.61 34.53 -34.17
N ALA A 637 0.84 33.80 -35.25
CA ALA A 637 1.92 32.82 -35.33
C ALA A 637 3.33 33.44 -35.26
N ILE A 638 3.52 34.67 -35.77
CA ILE A 638 4.78 35.41 -35.61
C ILE A 638 5.02 35.79 -34.15
N PHE A 639 4.04 36.43 -33.49
CA PHE A 639 4.22 36.87 -32.11
C PHE A 639 4.34 35.68 -31.13
N PHE A 640 3.62 34.59 -31.37
CA PHE A 640 3.77 33.36 -30.60
C PHE A 640 5.18 32.76 -30.71
N ARG A 641 5.79 32.72 -31.90
CA ARG A 641 7.18 32.29 -32.09
C ARG A 641 8.16 33.21 -31.35
N LEU A 642 7.89 34.52 -31.39
CA LEU A 642 8.70 35.55 -30.75
C LEU A 642 8.54 35.63 -29.23
N LEU A 643 7.60 34.93 -28.60
CA LEU A 643 7.56 34.80 -27.13
C LEU A 643 8.88 34.20 -26.60
N GLU A 644 9.29 34.65 -25.42
CA GLU A 644 10.20 33.86 -24.56
C GLU A 644 9.54 32.54 -24.15
N ASP A 645 10.32 31.48 -23.97
CA ASP A 645 9.78 30.15 -23.64
C ASP A 645 8.92 30.15 -22.36
N ASP A 646 9.37 30.82 -21.29
CA ASP A 646 8.57 30.97 -20.05
C ASP A 646 7.21 31.64 -20.29
N SER A 647 7.16 32.66 -21.14
CA SER A 647 5.90 33.32 -21.52
C SER A 647 5.02 32.42 -22.37
N ARG A 648 5.62 31.70 -23.33
CA ARG A 648 4.95 30.72 -24.19
C ARG A 648 4.31 29.60 -23.37
N MET A 649 5.01 29.11 -22.35
CA MET A 649 4.58 28.01 -21.48
C MET A 649 3.52 28.46 -20.47
N ALA A 650 3.67 29.62 -19.82
CA ALA A 650 2.66 30.16 -18.89
C ALA A 650 1.31 30.39 -19.58
N TYR A 651 1.34 30.96 -20.78
CA TYR A 651 0.14 31.28 -21.54
C TYR A 651 -0.35 30.17 -22.47
N TRP A 652 0.32 29.02 -22.58
CA TRP A 652 -0.02 27.93 -23.51
C TRP A 652 -1.49 27.51 -23.44
N ASP A 653 -2.15 27.42 -24.59
CA ASP A 653 -3.50 26.88 -24.73
C ASP A 653 -3.66 26.20 -26.10
N GLU A 654 -4.46 25.13 -26.15
CA GLU A 654 -4.78 24.34 -27.35
C GLU A 654 -6.29 24.41 -27.68
N GLY A 655 -7.07 25.18 -26.93
CA GLY A 655 -8.51 25.32 -27.09
C GLY A 655 -8.94 26.19 -28.29
N ALA A 656 -10.07 25.87 -28.89
CA ALA A 656 -10.69 26.69 -29.93
C ALA A 656 -11.29 27.98 -29.32
N ALA A 657 -10.48 29.04 -29.25
CA ALA A 657 -10.82 30.29 -28.57
C ALA A 657 -11.99 31.09 -29.21
N TYR A 658 -12.34 30.82 -30.47
CA TYR A 658 -13.39 31.51 -31.22
C TYR A 658 -14.19 30.56 -32.11
N SER A 659 -15.41 30.94 -32.46
CA SER A 659 -16.39 30.08 -33.17
C SER A 659 -16.04 29.73 -34.62
N ASP A 660 -15.07 30.43 -35.20
CA ASP A 660 -14.56 30.25 -36.57
C ASP A 660 -13.14 29.63 -36.62
N ILE A 661 -12.56 29.27 -35.47
CA ILE A 661 -11.32 28.51 -35.36
C ILE A 661 -11.64 27.08 -34.94
N LYS A 662 -10.91 26.12 -35.50
CA LYS A 662 -10.94 24.72 -35.07
C LYS A 662 -9.56 24.28 -34.58
N ALA A 663 -9.55 23.23 -33.76
CA ALA A 663 -8.32 22.65 -33.23
C ALA A 663 -7.38 22.09 -34.32
N GLU A 664 -7.87 21.77 -35.53
CA GLU A 664 -7.02 21.36 -36.65
C GLU A 664 -6.50 22.52 -37.54
N ASP A 665 -6.87 23.77 -37.27
CA ASP A 665 -6.36 24.93 -38.01
C ASP A 665 -4.94 25.27 -37.53
N TRP A 666 -4.01 25.49 -38.47
CA TRP A 666 -2.56 25.57 -38.21
C TRP A 666 -2.09 26.71 -37.29
N TYR A 667 -3.00 27.61 -36.89
CA TYR A 667 -2.76 28.77 -36.03
C TYR A 667 -3.55 28.70 -34.71
N SER A 668 -4.24 27.58 -34.42
CA SER A 668 -5.15 27.48 -33.27
C SER A 668 -4.41 27.61 -31.94
N THR A 669 -3.27 26.92 -31.79
CA THR A 669 -2.40 26.97 -30.60
C THR A 669 -1.90 28.40 -30.35
N GLU A 670 -1.40 29.06 -31.39
CA GLU A 670 -0.84 30.41 -31.28
C GLU A 670 -1.92 31.45 -30.96
N VAL A 671 -3.11 31.31 -31.56
CA VAL A 671 -4.23 32.21 -31.24
C VAL A 671 -4.71 32.01 -29.82
N ALA A 672 -4.98 30.78 -29.39
CA ALA A 672 -5.45 30.48 -28.04
C ALA A 672 -4.46 30.98 -26.97
N THR A 673 -3.17 30.69 -27.17
CA THR A 673 -2.08 31.17 -26.30
C THR A 673 -2.03 32.69 -26.21
N LEU A 674 -2.09 33.42 -27.32
CA LEU A 674 -2.03 34.88 -27.32
C LEU A 674 -3.33 35.56 -26.84
N VAL A 675 -4.48 34.87 -26.89
CA VAL A 675 -5.73 35.31 -26.26
C VAL A 675 -5.64 35.15 -24.74
N LYS A 676 -5.16 34.01 -24.26
CA LYS A 676 -4.90 33.75 -22.83
C LYS A 676 -3.84 34.69 -22.26
N ALA A 677 -2.90 35.16 -23.08
CA ALA A 677 -1.93 36.22 -22.77
C ALA A 677 -2.51 37.66 -22.84
N GLY A 678 -3.75 37.86 -23.27
CA GLY A 678 -4.37 39.18 -23.45
C GLY A 678 -3.85 39.99 -24.64
N ILE A 679 -2.92 39.46 -25.43
CA ILE A 679 -2.26 40.14 -26.55
C ILE A 679 -3.21 40.33 -27.72
N ILE A 680 -3.94 39.29 -28.14
CA ILE A 680 -4.86 39.38 -29.27
C ILE A 680 -6.31 39.13 -28.83
N THR A 681 -7.24 39.78 -29.54
CA THR A 681 -8.68 39.64 -29.30
C THR A 681 -9.43 39.44 -30.63
N GLY A 682 -10.51 38.67 -30.57
CA GLY A 682 -11.48 38.52 -31.65
C GLY A 682 -12.48 39.68 -31.71
N TYR A 683 -13.44 39.58 -32.62
CA TYR A 683 -14.50 40.56 -32.82
C TYR A 683 -15.71 40.29 -31.92
N PRO A 684 -16.56 41.30 -31.63
CA PRO A 684 -17.73 41.16 -30.74
C PRO A 684 -18.82 40.17 -31.19
N ASP A 685 -18.70 39.56 -32.37
CA ASP A 685 -19.57 38.49 -32.86
C ASP A 685 -19.08 37.07 -32.52
N GLY A 686 -17.95 36.95 -31.80
CA GLY A 686 -17.36 35.66 -31.42
C GLY A 686 -16.47 35.03 -32.50
N THR A 687 -16.01 35.82 -33.47
CA THR A 687 -15.09 35.38 -34.54
C THR A 687 -13.69 35.98 -34.41
N PHE A 688 -12.65 35.26 -34.82
CA PHE A 688 -11.27 35.75 -34.91
C PHE A 688 -10.88 36.22 -36.30
N ARG A 689 -11.44 35.57 -37.33
CA ARG A 689 -11.22 35.80 -38.76
C ARG A 689 -9.74 35.67 -39.16
N GLY A 690 -9.14 34.51 -38.86
CA GLY A 690 -7.70 34.27 -39.01
C GLY A 690 -7.14 34.58 -40.41
N ASP A 691 -7.83 34.14 -41.46
CA ASP A 691 -7.43 34.36 -42.86
C ASP A 691 -7.61 35.80 -43.37
N ASN A 692 -8.24 36.69 -42.60
CA ASN A 692 -8.41 38.09 -43.03
C ASN A 692 -7.10 38.88 -42.87
N PRO A 693 -6.77 39.78 -43.82
CA PRO A 693 -5.74 40.80 -43.63
C PRO A 693 -5.96 41.64 -42.37
N ILE A 694 -4.86 42.01 -41.72
CA ILE A 694 -4.84 42.86 -40.52
C ILE A 694 -4.57 44.33 -40.87
N THR A 695 -5.12 45.25 -40.07
CA THR A 695 -4.90 46.70 -40.20
C THR A 695 -3.63 47.18 -39.50
N ARG A 696 -3.14 48.38 -39.89
CA ARG A 696 -2.03 49.07 -39.21
C ARG A 696 -2.34 49.35 -37.73
N ALA A 697 -3.59 49.69 -37.40
CA ALA A 697 -4.05 49.92 -36.03
C ALA A 697 -4.07 48.63 -35.17
N GLU A 698 -4.57 47.52 -35.72
CA GLU A 698 -4.55 46.22 -35.03
C GLU A 698 -3.12 45.76 -34.75
N LEU A 699 -2.18 45.89 -35.70
CA LEU A 699 -0.80 45.47 -35.46
C LEU A 699 -0.08 46.35 -34.44
N ALA A 700 -0.30 47.68 -34.45
CA ALA A 700 0.22 48.58 -33.42
C ALA A 700 -0.32 48.21 -32.04
N THR A 701 -1.63 47.94 -31.93
CA THR A 701 -2.28 47.49 -30.69
C THR A 701 -1.63 46.20 -30.15
N ILE A 702 -1.42 45.20 -31.00
CA ILE A 702 -0.78 43.93 -30.62
C ILE A 702 0.63 44.17 -30.07
N ALA A 703 1.45 44.99 -30.75
CA ALA A 703 2.79 45.33 -30.29
C ALA A 703 2.79 46.05 -28.93
N THR A 704 1.89 47.01 -28.71
CA THR A 704 1.82 47.75 -27.44
C THR A 704 1.41 46.90 -26.23
N ARG A 705 0.71 45.78 -26.42
CA ARG A 705 0.29 44.90 -25.32
C ARG A 705 1.42 44.07 -24.71
N PHE A 706 2.61 44.09 -25.30
CA PHE A 706 3.84 43.51 -24.75
C PHE A 706 4.64 44.47 -23.84
N ASP A 707 4.14 45.68 -23.57
CA ASP A 707 4.86 46.72 -22.82
C ASP A 707 3.90 47.58 -21.96
N LYS A 708 4.40 48.21 -20.89
CA LYS A 708 3.60 49.07 -19.99
C LYS A 708 3.62 50.51 -20.46
N LEU A 709 2.75 50.84 -21.43
CA LEU A 709 2.70 52.17 -22.04
C LEU A 709 1.48 52.96 -21.54
N THR A 710 1.74 54.12 -20.94
CA THR A 710 0.72 54.97 -20.29
C THR A 710 0.78 56.44 -20.72
N GLU A 711 1.85 56.86 -21.40
CA GLU A 711 2.08 58.24 -21.85
C GLU A 711 2.72 58.24 -23.24
N GLY A 712 2.44 59.29 -24.02
CA GLY A 712 3.02 59.51 -25.35
C GLY A 712 2.65 60.89 -25.91
N ASP A 713 3.42 61.34 -26.90
CA ASP A 713 3.40 62.71 -27.45
C ASP A 713 3.31 62.76 -28.98
N ALA A 714 3.35 61.60 -29.65
CA ALA A 714 3.12 61.48 -31.09
C ALA A 714 1.71 61.94 -31.49
N SER A 715 1.55 62.44 -32.71
CA SER A 715 0.25 62.87 -33.23
C SER A 715 0.12 62.64 -34.74
N PHE A 716 -1.07 62.23 -35.17
CA PHE A 716 -1.42 61.98 -36.57
C PHE A 716 -2.80 62.58 -36.86
N SER A 717 -3.03 63.05 -38.10
CA SER A 717 -4.23 63.84 -38.44
C SER A 717 -5.52 63.04 -38.68
N ASP A 718 -5.47 61.71 -38.50
CA ASP A 718 -6.51 60.75 -38.87
C ASP A 718 -6.78 59.68 -37.79
N ILE A 719 -6.39 59.93 -36.53
CA ILE A 719 -6.62 59.01 -35.39
C ILE A 719 -7.57 59.54 -34.31
N ASP A 720 -7.97 60.82 -34.36
CA ASP A 720 -8.87 61.47 -33.39
C ASP A 720 -10.20 60.70 -33.24
N GLY A 721 -10.42 60.11 -32.07
CA GLY A 721 -11.59 59.28 -31.76
C GLY A 721 -11.55 57.86 -32.34
N HIS A 722 -10.39 57.39 -32.81
CA HIS A 722 -10.20 56.02 -33.27
C HIS A 722 -9.98 55.07 -32.08
N TRP A 723 -10.50 53.84 -32.15
CA TRP A 723 -10.44 52.87 -31.03
C TRP A 723 -9.02 52.46 -30.61
N ALA A 724 -8.02 52.71 -31.48
CA ALA A 724 -6.61 52.44 -31.26
C ALA A 724 -5.75 53.69 -31.09
N GLU A 725 -6.34 54.88 -30.88
CA GLU A 725 -5.63 56.17 -30.80
C GLU A 725 -4.43 56.11 -29.84
N ASP A 726 -4.66 55.75 -28.57
CA ASP A 726 -3.62 55.61 -27.55
C ASP A 726 -2.52 54.61 -27.97
N TYR A 727 -2.89 53.43 -28.46
CA TYR A 727 -1.92 52.40 -28.89
C TYR A 727 -1.06 52.86 -30.08
N ILE A 728 -1.62 53.65 -31.00
CA ILE A 728 -0.88 54.23 -32.13
C ILE A 728 0.10 55.29 -31.63
N ILE A 729 -0.33 56.14 -30.68
CA ILE A 729 0.52 57.16 -30.06
C ILE A 729 1.68 56.49 -29.30
N PHE A 730 1.39 55.50 -28.46
CA PHE A 730 2.40 54.77 -27.68
C PHE A 730 3.43 54.05 -28.57
N ALA A 731 2.97 53.34 -29.62
CA ALA A 731 3.86 52.68 -30.56
C ALA A 731 4.73 53.69 -31.35
N ALA A 732 4.23 54.89 -31.61
CA ALA A 732 4.97 55.95 -32.30
C ALA A 732 5.99 56.65 -31.39
N THR A 733 5.65 56.95 -30.14
CA THR A 733 6.59 57.49 -29.14
C THR A 733 7.70 56.48 -28.79
N LYS A 734 7.43 55.16 -28.85
CA LYS A 734 8.46 54.10 -28.80
C LYS A 734 9.28 53.93 -30.09
N GLY A 735 8.95 54.65 -31.16
CA GLY A 735 9.63 54.56 -32.46
C GLY A 735 9.32 53.29 -33.27
N TRP A 736 8.38 52.45 -32.81
CA TRP A 736 8.04 51.18 -33.47
C TRP A 736 7.27 51.39 -34.77
N VAL A 737 6.42 52.41 -34.82
CA VAL A 737 5.67 52.79 -36.02
C VAL A 737 5.95 54.23 -36.44
N ASN A 738 5.86 54.47 -37.74
CA ASN A 738 5.94 55.79 -38.34
C ASN A 738 4.67 56.08 -39.16
N GLY A 739 4.26 57.35 -39.16
CA GLY A 739 3.24 57.88 -40.07
C GLY A 739 3.78 58.09 -41.48
N TYR A 740 2.90 58.43 -42.41
CA TYR A 740 3.25 58.77 -43.78
C TYR A 740 3.64 60.26 -43.92
N PRO A 741 4.42 60.65 -44.95
CA PRO A 741 4.86 62.05 -45.16
C PRO A 741 3.73 63.08 -45.40
N ASP A 742 2.47 62.63 -45.47
CA ASP A 742 1.27 63.46 -45.57
C ASP A 742 0.67 63.83 -44.20
N GLY A 743 1.24 63.33 -43.09
CA GLY A 743 0.79 63.61 -41.71
C GLY A 743 -0.30 62.66 -41.21
N THR A 744 -0.48 61.49 -41.83
CA THR A 744 -1.48 60.49 -41.46
C THR A 744 -0.84 59.16 -41.02
N PHE A 745 -1.52 58.40 -40.18
CA PHE A 745 -1.14 57.04 -39.78
C PHE A 745 -1.80 55.95 -40.63
N LYS A 746 -3.00 56.23 -41.16
CA LYS A 746 -3.89 55.33 -41.94
C LYS A 746 -4.27 54.09 -41.12
N PRO A 747 -4.96 54.25 -39.97
CA PRO A 747 -5.20 53.17 -39.01
C PRO A 747 -5.91 51.96 -39.62
N ASP A 748 -6.99 52.17 -40.37
CA ASP A 748 -7.78 51.11 -41.02
C ASP A 748 -7.16 50.54 -42.31
N GLN A 749 -5.98 51.03 -42.73
CA GLN A 749 -5.31 50.50 -43.91
C GLN A 749 -4.71 49.13 -43.59
N MET A 750 -4.98 48.14 -44.45
CA MET A 750 -4.38 46.81 -44.36
C MET A 750 -2.87 46.91 -44.52
N ILE A 751 -2.12 46.32 -43.58
CA ILE A 751 -0.66 46.45 -43.51
C ILE A 751 0.04 45.45 -44.44
N THR A 752 1.16 45.85 -45.03
CA THR A 752 1.99 44.94 -45.83
C THR A 752 2.91 44.09 -44.96
N ARG A 753 3.35 42.94 -45.48
CA ARG A 753 4.36 42.07 -44.84
C ARG A 753 5.68 42.83 -44.58
N ALA A 754 6.08 43.73 -45.46
CA ALA A 754 7.23 44.62 -45.28
C ALA A 754 7.09 45.59 -44.09
N GLU A 755 5.95 46.29 -44.00
CA GLU A 755 5.65 47.16 -42.86
C GLU A 755 5.56 46.38 -41.55
N THR A 756 5.02 45.15 -41.60
CA THR A 756 4.93 44.25 -40.44
C THR A 756 6.30 43.82 -39.94
N MET A 757 7.21 43.39 -40.83
CA MET A 757 8.58 43.06 -40.48
C MET A 757 9.32 44.26 -39.91
N MET A 758 9.16 45.46 -40.50
CA MET A 758 9.80 46.67 -39.99
C MET A 758 9.29 47.03 -38.58
N LEU A 759 7.98 46.97 -38.33
CA LEU A 759 7.39 47.23 -37.02
C LEU A 759 7.93 46.24 -35.97
N ILE A 760 7.89 44.94 -36.28
CA ILE A 760 8.31 43.88 -35.35
C ILE A 760 9.82 43.95 -35.10
N ASN A 761 10.63 44.25 -36.13
CA ASN A 761 12.06 44.53 -35.98
C ASN A 761 12.30 45.72 -35.03
N ASN A 762 11.54 46.82 -35.12
CA ASN A 762 11.67 47.93 -34.18
C ASN A 762 11.27 47.53 -32.74
N VAL A 763 10.23 46.70 -32.56
CA VAL A 763 9.79 46.18 -31.24
C VAL A 763 10.86 45.29 -30.61
N LEU A 764 11.48 44.42 -31.41
CA LEU A 764 12.60 43.55 -31.00
C LEU A 764 13.94 44.28 -30.93
N GLU A 765 13.98 45.57 -31.31
CA GLU A 765 15.18 46.40 -31.42
C GLU A 765 16.25 45.80 -32.37
N ARG A 766 15.85 45.20 -33.49
CA ARG A 766 16.72 44.55 -34.48
C ARG A 766 16.78 45.34 -35.78
N LEU A 767 17.91 45.98 -36.07
CA LEU A 767 18.04 46.84 -37.25
C LEU A 767 19.44 46.71 -37.84
N VAL A 768 19.51 46.45 -39.15
CA VAL A 768 20.75 46.26 -39.89
C VAL A 768 20.74 47.11 -41.17
N LEU A 769 21.88 47.71 -41.51
CA LEU A 769 22.09 48.39 -42.79
C LEU A 769 22.67 47.40 -43.82
N PRO A 770 22.55 47.62 -45.15
CA PRO A 770 23.05 46.70 -46.16
C PRO A 770 24.55 46.38 -46.05
N ALA A 771 25.36 47.30 -45.49
CA ALA A 771 26.78 47.08 -45.21
C ALA A 771 27.04 46.13 -44.01
N GLY A 772 26.08 45.99 -43.09
CA GLY A 772 26.17 45.13 -41.91
C GLY A 772 25.72 43.69 -42.13
N LEU A 773 25.07 43.36 -43.25
CA LEU A 773 24.55 42.01 -43.54
C LEU A 773 25.65 40.96 -43.86
N GLY A 774 26.82 41.40 -44.34
CA GLY A 774 27.88 40.51 -44.81
C GLY A 774 27.56 39.74 -46.11
N ASP A 775 28.32 38.66 -46.36
CA ASP A 775 28.12 37.70 -47.45
C ASP A 775 28.28 36.27 -46.88
N PHE A 776 27.15 35.79 -46.35
CA PHE A 776 26.85 34.53 -45.65
C PHE A 776 26.70 33.26 -46.51
N GLU A 777 27.59 32.25 -46.44
CA GLU A 777 27.21 30.90 -46.90
C GLU A 777 26.03 30.37 -46.07
N GLY A 778 24.93 30.04 -46.74
CA GLY A 778 23.67 29.65 -46.09
C GLY A 778 22.66 30.79 -45.85
N MET A 779 23.00 32.05 -46.16
CA MET A 779 22.06 33.17 -46.07
C MET A 779 20.87 32.98 -47.01
N VAL A 780 19.66 33.16 -46.48
CA VAL A 780 18.41 33.15 -47.24
C VAL A 780 18.27 34.47 -47.98
N VAL A 781 18.12 34.39 -49.30
CA VAL A 781 17.91 35.52 -50.21
C VAL A 781 16.69 35.25 -51.09
N TRP A 782 15.82 36.25 -51.26
CA TRP A 782 14.52 36.08 -51.92
C TRP A 782 14.49 36.72 -53.31
N PRO A 783 13.89 36.06 -54.32
CA PRO A 783 13.82 36.58 -55.69
C PRO A 783 12.98 37.85 -55.81
N ASP A 784 12.11 38.12 -54.83
CA ASP A 784 11.27 39.31 -54.70
C ASP A 784 11.77 40.31 -53.63
N ASN A 785 12.93 40.08 -53.03
CA ASN A 785 13.64 41.02 -52.14
C ASN A 785 15.07 41.30 -52.63
N VAL A 786 15.19 42.11 -53.69
CA VAL A 786 16.49 42.42 -54.32
C VAL A 786 16.88 43.87 -54.05
N LEU A 787 18.05 44.06 -53.43
CA LEU A 787 18.71 45.36 -53.26
C LEU A 787 19.10 45.96 -54.61
N LYS A 788 18.62 47.17 -54.91
CA LYS A 788 18.87 47.89 -56.18
C LYS A 788 19.95 48.97 -56.03
N SER A 789 19.91 49.69 -54.92
CA SER A 789 20.84 50.77 -54.56
C SER A 789 20.83 51.02 -53.06
N VAL A 790 21.79 51.81 -52.60
CA VAL A 790 21.88 52.34 -51.23
C VAL A 790 22.03 53.87 -51.35
N ASP A 791 21.41 54.63 -50.46
CA ASP A 791 21.49 56.11 -50.44
C ASP A 791 22.69 56.64 -49.63
N GLU A 792 22.72 57.96 -49.38
CA GLU A 792 23.85 58.61 -48.69
C GLU A 792 23.88 58.38 -47.16
N ASP A 793 22.74 58.03 -46.56
CA ASP A 793 22.62 57.64 -45.14
C ASP A 793 22.73 56.11 -44.92
N GLY A 794 22.93 55.34 -46.00
CA GLY A 794 23.09 53.89 -45.96
C GLY A 794 21.79 53.09 -46.07
N GLN A 795 20.64 53.72 -46.37
CA GLN A 795 19.35 53.04 -46.47
C GLN A 795 19.18 52.35 -47.84
N PRO A 796 18.48 51.20 -47.91
CA PRO A 796 18.30 50.45 -49.16
C PRO A 796 17.15 50.98 -50.04
N ASP A 797 17.26 50.79 -51.36
CA ASP A 797 16.11 50.62 -52.26
C ASP A 797 15.96 49.13 -52.62
N PRO A 798 14.82 48.47 -52.33
CA PRO A 798 13.66 48.97 -51.59
C PRO A 798 13.95 49.15 -50.10
N TRP A 799 13.26 50.11 -49.46
CA TRP A 799 13.43 50.47 -48.04
C TRP A 799 13.27 49.28 -47.07
N TYR A 800 12.49 48.28 -47.46
CA TYR A 800 12.23 47.08 -46.68
C TYR A 800 13.30 45.99 -46.84
N TYR A 801 14.32 46.17 -47.68
CA TYR A 801 15.26 45.11 -48.04
C TYR A 801 15.91 44.46 -46.81
N THR A 802 16.51 45.26 -45.93
CA THR A 802 17.17 44.76 -44.72
C THR A 802 16.16 44.19 -43.72
N ALA A 803 15.00 44.83 -43.53
CA ALA A 803 13.96 44.33 -42.63
C ALA A 803 13.45 42.94 -43.02
N VAL A 804 13.38 42.63 -44.32
CA VAL A 804 13.05 41.29 -44.82
C VAL A 804 14.19 40.29 -44.60
N GLN A 805 15.45 40.68 -44.78
CA GLN A 805 16.59 39.79 -44.51
C GLN A 805 16.64 39.44 -43.01
N GLU A 806 16.50 40.45 -42.14
CA GLU A 806 16.42 40.36 -40.68
C GLU A 806 15.32 39.40 -40.20
N ALA A 807 14.11 39.52 -40.76
CA ALA A 807 12.99 38.68 -40.37
C ALA A 807 13.11 37.21 -40.84
N THR A 808 13.92 36.92 -41.87
CA THR A 808 13.99 35.61 -42.55
C THR A 808 15.30 34.85 -42.38
N ASN A 809 16.30 35.41 -41.70
CA ASN A 809 17.59 34.76 -41.43
C ASN A 809 17.83 34.62 -39.93
N SER A 810 18.06 33.40 -39.45
CA SER A 810 18.69 33.23 -38.14
C SER A 810 20.16 33.61 -38.24
N HIS A 811 20.71 34.35 -37.28
CA HIS A 811 22.09 34.85 -37.33
C HIS A 811 22.63 35.22 -35.94
N LEU A 812 23.94 35.49 -35.86
CA LEU A 812 24.59 36.11 -34.70
C LEU A 812 25.07 37.51 -35.08
N TYR A 813 24.86 38.49 -34.20
CA TYR A 813 25.15 39.90 -34.44
C TYR A 813 26.18 40.48 -33.45
N GLN A 814 26.70 41.66 -33.80
CA GLN A 814 27.41 42.55 -32.90
C GLN A 814 26.86 43.97 -33.05
N ARG A 815 26.75 44.70 -31.94
CA ARG A 815 26.28 46.08 -31.87
C ARG A 815 27.14 46.84 -30.87
N GLU A 816 27.62 48.02 -31.25
CA GLU A 816 28.39 48.87 -30.32
C GLU A 816 27.43 49.61 -29.37
N GLU A 817 27.89 49.90 -28.15
CA GLU A 817 27.07 50.55 -27.12
C GLU A 817 26.54 51.91 -27.60
N GLY A 818 25.21 52.07 -27.62
CA GLY A 818 24.54 53.27 -28.11
C GLY A 818 24.31 53.35 -29.62
N GLN A 819 24.67 52.32 -30.41
CA GLN A 819 24.26 52.23 -31.82
C GLN A 819 22.88 51.57 -31.97
N VAL A 820 22.09 52.08 -32.92
CA VAL A 820 20.79 51.51 -33.30
C VAL A 820 20.97 50.32 -34.25
N TYR A 821 21.97 50.40 -35.14
CA TYR A 821 22.23 49.37 -36.14
C TYR A 821 23.29 48.37 -35.69
N GLU A 822 23.13 47.12 -36.09
CA GLU A 822 24.09 46.04 -35.86
C GLU A 822 24.88 45.64 -37.11
N THR A 823 25.83 44.73 -36.92
CA THR A 823 26.53 44.00 -37.98
C THR A 823 26.41 42.50 -37.71
N TRP A 824 25.92 41.75 -38.70
CA TRP A 824 25.88 40.30 -38.67
C TRP A 824 27.29 39.72 -38.72
N THR A 825 27.53 38.65 -37.97
CA THR A 825 28.84 38.00 -37.84
C THR A 825 28.85 36.55 -38.32
N LYS A 826 27.67 35.91 -38.41
CA LYS A 826 27.48 34.51 -38.77
C LYS A 826 26.00 34.25 -39.09
N ILE A 827 25.69 33.43 -40.10
CA ILE A 827 24.35 32.85 -40.29
C ILE A 827 24.19 31.60 -39.41
N GLU A 828 23.01 31.44 -38.84
CA GLU A 828 22.57 30.28 -38.06
C GLU A 828 21.50 29.48 -38.85
N PRO A 829 21.29 28.19 -38.58
CA PRO A 829 20.17 27.44 -39.17
C PRO A 829 18.81 28.08 -38.85
N ALA A 830 17.86 27.98 -39.79
CA ALA A 830 16.46 28.27 -39.52
C ALA A 830 15.92 27.29 -38.45
N LYS A 831 15.04 27.79 -37.55
CA LYS A 831 14.39 26.96 -36.53
C LYS A 831 13.33 26.06 -37.19
N ASP A 832 13.26 24.79 -36.80
CA ASP A 832 12.13 23.92 -37.15
C ASP A 832 10.96 24.22 -36.20
N TRP A 833 10.14 25.18 -36.59
CA TRP A 833 9.00 25.64 -35.80
C TRP A 833 7.97 24.54 -35.50
N ASN A 834 7.81 23.56 -36.39
CA ASN A 834 6.86 22.47 -36.21
C ASN A 834 7.40 21.43 -35.20
N ALA A 835 8.72 21.20 -35.19
CA ALA A 835 9.36 20.38 -34.16
C ALA A 835 9.27 21.05 -32.78
N LEU A 836 9.52 22.35 -32.70
CA LEU A 836 9.44 23.13 -31.46
C LEU A 836 8.02 23.21 -30.88
N GLU A 837 7.00 23.45 -31.71
CA GLU A 837 5.59 23.45 -31.25
C GLU A 837 5.20 22.10 -30.62
N LYS A 838 5.59 21.00 -31.26
CA LYS A 838 5.37 19.65 -30.72
C LYS A 838 6.14 19.45 -29.39
N GLU A 839 7.37 19.92 -29.30
CA GLU A 839 8.18 19.82 -28.08
C GLU A 839 7.54 20.59 -26.92
N TRP A 840 7.15 21.85 -27.13
CA TRP A 840 6.47 22.66 -26.10
C TRP A 840 5.13 22.05 -25.68
N SER A 841 4.35 21.50 -26.62
CA SER A 841 3.10 20.78 -26.30
C SER A 841 3.35 19.56 -25.42
N GLU A 842 4.39 18.77 -25.70
CA GLU A 842 4.79 17.62 -24.87
C GLU A 842 5.32 18.06 -23.48
N GLN A 843 6.09 19.15 -23.42
CA GLN A 843 6.56 19.73 -22.14
C GLN A 843 5.40 20.23 -21.27
N VAL A 844 4.45 20.99 -21.81
CA VAL A 844 3.28 21.51 -21.06
C VAL A 844 2.41 20.35 -20.56
N LYS A 845 2.20 19.30 -21.36
CA LYS A 845 1.47 18.10 -20.95
C LYS A 845 2.18 17.35 -19.82
N GLN A 846 3.52 17.25 -19.86
CA GLN A 846 4.29 16.65 -18.76
C GLN A 846 4.24 17.50 -17.48
N ILE A 847 4.28 18.84 -17.59
CA ILE A 847 4.14 19.75 -16.44
C ILE A 847 2.76 19.57 -15.80
N GLN A 848 1.68 19.54 -16.59
CA GLN A 848 0.33 19.27 -16.10
C GLN A 848 0.24 17.91 -15.39
N ILE A 849 0.75 16.83 -16.00
CA ILE A 849 0.77 15.49 -15.38
C ILE A 849 1.51 15.52 -14.04
N ASN A 850 2.65 16.21 -13.95
CA ASN A 850 3.40 16.33 -12.69
C ASN A 850 2.64 17.12 -11.62
N LEU A 851 1.89 18.18 -12.00
CA LEU A 851 1.01 18.96 -11.12
C LEU A 851 -0.26 18.23 -10.66
N PHE A 852 -0.57 17.07 -11.25
CA PHE A 852 -1.62 16.15 -10.79
C PHE A 852 -1.08 14.94 -10.01
N ALA A 853 0.26 14.81 -9.89
CA ALA A 853 0.93 13.77 -9.10
C ALA A 853 1.41 14.24 -7.71
N TYR A 854 1.13 15.51 -7.38
CA TYR A 854 1.41 16.24 -6.13
C TYR A 854 0.22 17.18 -5.84
#